data_AF-A0A1S3K1B7-F1
#
_entry.id   AF-A0A1S3K1B7-F1
#
_cell.length_a   1.000
_cell.length_b   1.000
_cell.length_c   1.000
_cell.angle_alpha   90.00
_cell.angle_beta   90.00
_cell.angle_gamma   90.00
#
_symmetry.space_group_name_H-M   'P 1'
#
loop_
_entity.id
_entity.type
_entity.pdbx_description
1 polymer ?
#
loop_
_entity_poly.entity_id
_entity_poly.type
_entity_poly.pdbx_seq_one_letter_code
_entity_poly.pdbx_strand_id
1 'polypeptide(L)'
;MTEAPDIQFLFTTSYRHTDAYTIGSMLSHAFSKSWPRTGADDLHILQHAFTWPAFPQYLKCRILRTRQRTAILSEDCQIRLAEVSSLLHKTVKDVENGTVQICMLELVLKNKDSFLGLCRIIEDVEKEALQEGQHQKSSESGQSEMKQSKVDQLDIILQHRLKEMEAFESIKQFLGIFSELCKRIQPVNTDALDRRLRQDISCRDLSDICEPYIMHPDVTQNWQPAITFFDQPSEVSDMMMPLKEIHTSHIFTRFWKEFGSIAHKEKLEGTDEETDVLSLQEVATEVWGKAFHSWENLAKSIKLGTVTFGQMDEYFASFKDKYPELKDEFDLMGNILEDARWIDGRLDQVKQYHKLHEYRYGAQVMMDAKKELGLTGDFSLIEILVDAGAGKENQLSSINSKVVDAGKVLIRVDNTKSDCIKDFVKCSPLVNWLRENIKGTKELNVLVELAMIQAGETDMEVDRVSILHDAAIGFAPLIYEVQTDCDFHQFLHQCELVWNALDNDKHLPVKLRDTMRHLDWVKMIKDSHGSVEVSSLAQAEAINSRGIYQVGNVRPDQPKTMGNTIKLVVPPDPRAYGKRNEEDVDFQDDRPVEYTFEKLNDLQSKLMLVAGKVGKVDHSKAEVDKFVEVFDAIGRLAKAYLKICAAGSVLFNDWTSKFFCDLTKPWSTIISFGLAEQELRGKPDRLQEEGLSTQIRELCEFMENCYEDWLKYIEKQRCSYYELNFFTTEQLVILRREMAKLGLEGQRPSDLIYPMLHNVKANSTKQDLLKVMKTAVQDLQEMEKQRNTEEQNDAEMTEELPYASEMPDDVEEKQKVETFLEAVKEAGYPENLALMALQNCGPEDVDEGLLWCMDNWDAFQRGQLQATTCTPAGQDHQVDIEEVDLTFARLSAGMSMGTLAAELLQSTLGKKQKSSLKDQLEELWGNFFGKVATSVSDYLSIEHLGLMLAHLARLEPVKLERTFPETCLQKGRPNLLVCPQD
;
A
#
# COMPACT_ATOMS: atom_id res chain seq x y z
N MET A 1 90.96 18.65 -20.94
CA MET A 1 90.96 17.43 -21.76
C MET A 1 90.11 16.44 -21.00
N THR A 2 88.93 16.12 -21.53
CA THR A 2 88.71 14.83 -22.22
C THR A 2 88.51 13.71 -21.21
N GLU A 3 87.67 12.74 -21.58
CA GLU A 3 87.64 11.36 -21.05
C GLU A 3 88.42 11.16 -19.76
N ALA A 4 87.74 11.09 -18.61
CA ALA A 4 88.38 10.61 -17.40
C ALA A 4 88.93 9.21 -17.73
N PRO A 5 90.26 9.01 -17.73
CA PRO A 5 90.82 7.70 -18.03
C PRO A 5 90.29 6.75 -16.96
N ASP A 6 89.92 5.55 -17.39
CA ASP A 6 89.60 4.46 -16.48
C ASP A 6 90.75 4.35 -15.47
N ILE A 7 90.51 4.76 -14.21
CA ILE A 7 91.58 4.91 -13.20
C ILE A 7 92.28 3.56 -13.00
N GLN A 8 91.57 2.44 -13.24
CA GLN A 8 92.11 1.09 -13.27
C GLN A 8 93.15 0.88 -14.40
N PHE A 9 92.94 1.47 -15.57
CA PHE A 9 93.86 1.40 -16.73
C PHE A 9 95.19 2.12 -16.45
N LEU A 10 95.17 3.18 -15.64
CA LEU A 10 96.37 3.90 -15.21
C LEU A 10 97.27 3.09 -14.28
N PHE A 11 96.74 2.05 -13.63
CA PHE A 11 97.50 1.17 -12.73
C PHE A 11 98.10 -0.07 -13.42
N THR A 12 97.56 -0.50 -14.57
CA THR A 12 97.94 -1.75 -15.26
C THR A 12 98.97 -1.58 -16.37
N THR A 13 99.31 -0.35 -16.74
CA THR A 13 100.18 -0.06 -17.88
C THR A 13 101.64 0.20 -17.41
N SER A 14 102.63 -0.38 -18.09
CA SER A 14 104.06 -0.15 -17.82
C SER A 14 104.53 1.15 -18.48
N TYR A 15 105.00 2.13 -17.70
CA TYR A 15 105.36 3.48 -18.16
C TYR A 15 106.87 3.76 -18.03
N ARG A 16 107.39 4.66 -18.89
CA ARG A 16 108.78 5.16 -18.81
C ARG A 16 108.95 6.13 -17.63
N HIS A 17 110.17 6.28 -17.11
CA HIS A 17 110.48 7.04 -15.88
C HIS A 17 109.96 8.50 -15.84
N THR A 18 109.85 9.19 -16.99
CA THR A 18 109.33 10.56 -17.10
C THR A 18 107.79 10.66 -17.07
N ASP A 19 107.08 9.62 -17.50
CA ASP A 19 105.61 9.58 -17.51
C ASP A 19 105.03 9.25 -16.12
N ALA A 20 105.85 8.62 -15.28
CA ALA A 20 105.50 8.22 -13.91
C ALA A 20 105.15 9.42 -12.99
N TYR A 21 105.79 10.59 -13.17
CA TYR A 21 105.51 11.77 -12.35
C TYR A 21 104.16 12.42 -12.71
N THR A 22 103.86 12.56 -14.01
CA THR A 22 102.59 13.12 -14.50
C THR A 22 101.41 12.22 -14.12
N ILE A 23 101.56 10.91 -14.27
CA ILE A 23 100.55 9.92 -13.86
C ILE A 23 100.35 9.96 -12.34
N GLY A 24 101.44 10.10 -11.58
CA GLY A 24 101.39 10.25 -10.13
C GLY A 24 100.63 11.48 -9.64
N SER A 25 100.84 12.62 -10.30
CA SER A 25 100.07 13.85 -10.02
C SER A 25 98.59 13.69 -10.37
N MET A 26 98.26 13.00 -11.47
CA MET A 26 96.86 12.74 -11.87
C MET A 26 96.16 11.79 -10.89
N LEU A 27 96.82 10.70 -10.49
CA LEU A 27 96.32 9.75 -9.48
C LEU A 27 96.15 10.43 -8.12
N SER A 28 97.10 11.28 -7.71
CA SER A 28 97.00 12.04 -6.46
C SER A 28 95.85 13.05 -6.48
N HIS A 29 95.65 13.73 -7.62
CA HIS A 29 94.54 14.66 -7.79
C HIS A 29 93.19 13.92 -7.76
N ALA A 30 93.08 12.79 -8.43
CA ALA A 30 91.88 11.94 -8.41
C ALA A 30 91.56 11.45 -7.00
N PHE A 31 92.56 10.98 -6.25
CA PHE A 31 92.43 10.57 -4.85
C PHE A 31 91.99 11.72 -3.93
N SER A 32 92.62 12.90 -4.05
CA SER A 32 92.25 14.08 -3.25
C SER A 32 90.82 14.56 -3.51
N LYS A 33 90.32 14.40 -4.74
CA LYS A 33 88.96 14.79 -5.13
C LYS A 33 87.92 13.79 -4.66
N SER A 34 88.27 12.50 -4.56
CA SER A 34 87.36 11.46 -4.09
C SER A 34 87.31 11.36 -2.56
N TRP A 35 88.30 11.90 -1.85
CA TRP A 35 88.41 11.80 -0.40
C TRP A 35 87.23 12.45 0.35
N PRO A 36 86.74 11.86 1.46
CA PRO A 36 85.72 12.46 2.32
C PRO A 36 86.14 13.86 2.83
N ARG A 37 85.18 14.77 3.06
CA ARG A 37 85.47 16.12 3.54
C ARG A 37 86.26 16.09 4.86
N THR A 38 87.18 17.04 5.05
CA THR A 38 88.03 17.17 6.25
C THR A 38 87.20 17.17 7.54
N GLY A 39 87.48 16.24 8.45
CA GLY A 39 86.71 15.99 9.69
C GLY A 39 85.84 14.73 9.68
N ALA A 40 85.98 13.87 8.65
CA ALA A 40 85.30 12.58 8.57
C ALA A 40 85.76 11.64 9.70
N ASP A 41 84.80 11.03 10.39
CA ASP A 41 85.03 10.00 11.40
C ASP A 41 85.58 8.70 10.77
N ASP A 42 86.22 7.85 11.58
CA ASP A 42 86.82 6.56 11.20
C ASP A 42 85.86 5.73 10.32
N LEU A 43 84.56 5.75 10.65
CA LEU A 43 83.49 5.08 9.90
C LEU A 43 83.39 5.55 8.44
N HIS A 44 83.41 6.85 8.20
CA HIS A 44 83.27 7.44 6.86
C HIS A 44 84.51 7.22 6.01
N ILE A 45 85.68 7.18 6.65
CA ILE A 45 86.97 6.88 6.00
C ILE A 45 86.97 5.43 5.50
N LEU A 46 86.58 4.47 6.35
CA LEU A 46 86.46 3.07 5.94
C LEU A 46 85.34 2.84 4.92
N GLN A 47 84.20 3.52 5.07
CA GLN A 47 83.11 3.43 4.10
C GLN A 47 83.58 3.85 2.71
N HIS A 48 84.35 4.93 2.60
CA HIS A 48 84.95 5.34 1.34
C HIS A 48 85.91 4.28 0.78
N ALA A 49 86.77 3.70 1.64
CA ALA A 49 87.72 2.66 1.25
C ALA A 49 87.02 1.39 0.72
N PHE A 50 85.91 0.99 1.31
CA PHE A 50 85.16 -0.21 0.90
C PHE A 50 84.33 0.00 -0.37
N THR A 51 83.83 1.22 -0.59
CA THR A 51 82.87 1.51 -1.67
C THR A 51 83.54 2.06 -2.92
N TRP A 52 84.74 2.64 -2.83
CA TRP A 52 85.42 3.21 -3.98
C TRP A 52 86.22 2.15 -4.75
N PRO A 53 85.84 1.76 -5.99
CA PRO A 53 86.41 0.61 -6.69
C PRO A 53 87.90 0.75 -7.02
N ALA A 54 88.41 1.98 -7.12
CA ALA A 54 89.81 2.24 -7.40
C ALA A 54 90.71 2.10 -6.16
N PHE A 55 90.14 2.17 -4.94
CA PHE A 55 90.88 2.19 -3.69
C PHE A 55 91.82 0.99 -3.48
N PRO A 56 91.44 -0.27 -3.80
CA PRO A 56 92.35 -1.42 -3.71
C PRO A 56 93.65 -1.26 -4.52
N GLN A 57 93.57 -0.59 -5.68
CA GLN A 57 94.74 -0.35 -6.54
C GLN A 57 95.66 0.72 -5.94
N TYR A 58 95.10 1.78 -5.35
CA TYR A 58 95.88 2.78 -4.60
C TYR A 58 96.60 2.16 -3.40
N LEU A 59 95.92 1.27 -2.67
CA LEU A 59 96.52 0.54 -1.55
C LEU A 59 97.66 -0.37 -2.03
N LYS A 60 97.42 -1.18 -3.07
CA LYS A 60 98.44 -2.04 -3.70
C LYS A 60 99.65 -1.24 -4.21
N CYS A 61 99.43 -0.07 -4.79
CA CYS A 61 100.50 0.80 -5.30
C CYS A 61 101.35 1.45 -4.23
N ARG A 62 100.76 1.88 -3.11
CA ARG A 62 101.55 2.37 -1.96
C ARG A 62 102.48 1.28 -1.46
N ILE A 63 101.99 0.06 -1.42
CA ILE A 63 102.65 -1.02 -0.72
C ILE A 63 103.76 -1.68 -1.58
N LEU A 64 103.51 -1.99 -2.85
CA LEU A 64 104.50 -2.63 -3.75
C LEU A 64 105.69 -1.72 -4.11
N ARG A 65 105.56 -0.39 -4.00
CA ARG A 65 106.57 0.57 -4.51
C ARG A 65 107.35 1.33 -3.44
N THR A 66 107.16 1.03 -2.16
CA THR A 66 108.10 1.46 -1.10
C THR A 66 109.54 0.94 -1.31
N ARG A 67 109.74 0.00 -2.26
CA ARG A 67 111.04 -0.57 -2.65
C ARG A 67 111.77 0.12 -3.82
N GLN A 68 111.13 0.99 -4.62
CA GLN A 68 111.80 1.75 -5.70
C GLN A 68 111.62 3.26 -5.46
N ARG A 69 112.72 3.97 -5.23
CA ARG A 69 112.80 5.41 -4.86
C ARG A 69 112.21 6.40 -5.89
N THR A 70 110.90 6.39 -6.11
CA THR A 70 110.13 7.54 -6.62
C THR A 70 108.72 7.50 -6.05
N ALA A 71 108.41 8.40 -5.11
CA ALA A 71 107.05 8.62 -4.61
C ALA A 71 106.18 9.17 -5.75
N ILE A 72 105.46 8.29 -6.45
CA ILE A 72 104.54 8.66 -7.53
C ILE A 72 103.29 9.36 -6.94
N LEU A 73 102.83 8.92 -5.77
CA LEU A 73 101.72 9.57 -5.06
C LEU A 73 102.23 10.69 -4.14
N SER A 74 101.46 11.77 -4.04
CA SER A 74 101.73 12.89 -3.12
C SER A 74 101.81 12.44 -1.66
N GLU A 75 102.54 13.19 -0.83
CA GLU A 75 102.71 12.93 0.60
C GLU A 75 101.36 12.84 1.34
N ASP A 76 100.41 13.74 1.04
CA ASP A 76 99.06 13.74 1.60
C ASP A 76 98.27 12.45 1.25
N CYS A 77 98.38 11.95 0.02
CA CYS A 77 97.77 10.66 -0.38
C CYS A 77 98.40 9.47 0.37
N GLN A 78 99.72 9.49 0.60
CA GLN A 78 100.39 8.42 1.32
C GLN A 78 100.02 8.42 2.81
N ILE A 79 99.86 9.60 3.43
CA ILE A 79 99.40 9.76 4.81
C ILE A 79 97.97 9.21 4.95
N ARG A 80 97.05 9.59 4.06
CA ARG A 80 95.66 9.10 4.05
C ARG A 80 95.55 7.60 3.82
N LEU A 81 96.38 7.03 2.93
CA LEU A 81 96.46 5.58 2.77
C LEU A 81 97.06 4.90 4.01
N ALA A 82 97.98 5.55 4.73
CA ALA A 82 98.54 5.05 6.01
C ALA A 82 97.50 5.01 7.11
N GLU A 83 96.70 6.07 7.20
CA GLU A 83 95.55 6.19 8.08
C GLU A 83 94.57 5.04 7.83
N VAL A 84 94.19 4.77 6.58
CA VAL A 84 93.29 3.65 6.25
C VAL A 84 93.92 2.29 6.56
N SER A 85 95.21 2.06 6.28
CA SER A 85 95.85 0.79 6.65
C SER A 85 95.89 0.57 8.16
N SER A 86 96.21 1.62 8.93
CA SER A 86 96.19 1.57 10.39
C SER A 86 94.78 1.31 10.92
N LEU A 87 93.79 1.95 10.31
CA LEU A 87 92.39 1.81 10.69
C LEU A 87 91.85 0.42 10.33
N LEU A 88 92.20 -0.13 9.16
CA LEU A 88 91.89 -1.51 8.78
C LEU A 88 92.51 -2.53 9.75
N HIS A 89 93.78 -2.37 10.12
CA HIS A 89 94.42 -3.25 11.11
C HIS A 89 93.75 -3.17 12.48
N LYS A 90 93.40 -1.96 12.92
CA LYS A 90 92.62 -1.74 14.14
C LYS A 90 91.27 -2.46 14.04
N THR A 91 90.50 -2.25 12.97
CA THR A 91 89.21 -2.92 12.75
C THR A 91 89.31 -4.43 12.67
N VAL A 92 90.32 -5.00 12.00
CA VAL A 92 90.55 -6.46 11.99
C VAL A 92 90.74 -6.98 13.41
N LYS A 93 91.62 -6.34 14.19
CA LYS A 93 91.86 -6.71 15.58
C LYS A 93 90.61 -6.55 16.46
N ASP A 94 89.83 -5.51 16.24
CA ASP A 94 88.59 -5.25 16.99
C ASP A 94 87.52 -6.29 16.64
N VAL A 95 87.42 -6.72 15.37
CA VAL A 95 86.53 -7.79 14.91
C VAL A 95 86.95 -9.15 15.48
N GLU A 96 88.25 -9.45 15.50
CA GLU A 96 88.80 -10.68 16.08
C GLU A 96 88.51 -10.77 17.58
N ASN A 97 88.74 -9.69 18.32
CA ASN A 97 88.55 -9.66 19.78
C ASN A 97 87.09 -9.42 20.20
N GLY A 98 86.22 -9.05 19.27
CA GLY A 98 84.82 -8.71 19.57
C GLY A 98 84.64 -7.36 20.29
N THR A 99 85.62 -6.46 20.17
CA THR A 99 85.58 -5.08 20.71
C THR A 99 85.23 -4.06 19.64
N VAL A 100 84.71 -4.52 18.50
CA VAL A 100 84.31 -3.65 17.39
C VAL A 100 82.99 -2.96 17.71
N GLN A 101 82.90 -1.66 17.43
CA GLN A 101 81.65 -0.91 17.53
C GLN A 101 80.62 -1.45 16.54
N ILE A 102 79.35 -1.52 16.93
CA ILE A 102 78.29 -2.11 16.11
C ILE A 102 78.13 -1.40 14.77
N CYS A 103 78.16 -0.06 14.72
CA CYS A 103 78.10 0.66 13.45
C CYS A 103 79.27 0.33 12.50
N MET A 104 80.44 0.08 13.07
CA MET A 104 81.63 -0.33 12.32
C MET A 104 81.51 -1.76 11.83
N LEU A 105 80.99 -2.67 12.67
CA LEU A 105 80.73 -4.05 12.31
C LEU A 105 79.68 -4.18 11.20
N GLU A 106 78.58 -3.43 11.29
CA GLU A 106 77.55 -3.36 10.24
C GLU A 106 78.14 -2.92 8.90
N LEU A 107 79.00 -1.88 8.92
CA LEU A 107 79.69 -1.40 7.73
C LEU A 107 80.60 -2.48 7.12
N VAL A 108 81.34 -3.21 7.96
CA VAL A 108 82.22 -4.31 7.56
C VAL A 108 81.42 -5.47 6.98
N LEU A 109 80.36 -5.92 7.65
CA LEU A 109 79.50 -7.02 7.18
C LEU A 109 78.78 -6.66 5.87
N LYS A 110 78.31 -5.41 5.74
CA LYS A 110 77.69 -4.90 4.51
C LYS A 110 78.67 -4.88 3.32
N ASN A 111 79.95 -4.65 3.56
CA ASN A 111 81.00 -4.59 2.53
C ASN A 111 82.04 -5.71 2.71
N LYS A 112 81.58 -6.90 3.10
CA LYS A 112 82.42 -8.04 3.49
C LYS A 112 83.49 -8.37 2.45
N ASP A 113 83.12 -8.45 1.17
CA ASP A 113 84.04 -8.81 0.10
C ASP A 113 85.13 -7.75 -0.14
N SER A 114 84.75 -6.47 -0.10
CA SER A 114 85.70 -5.35 -0.20
C SER A 114 86.65 -5.33 0.99
N PHE A 115 86.14 -5.53 2.22
CA PHE A 115 86.95 -5.57 3.44
C PHE A 115 87.96 -6.73 3.42
N LEU A 116 87.50 -7.95 3.12
CA LEU A 116 88.38 -9.12 2.98
C LEU A 116 89.38 -8.93 1.84
N GLY A 117 88.95 -8.35 0.71
CA GLY A 117 89.83 -8.03 -0.42
C GLY A 117 90.96 -7.06 -0.05
N LEU A 118 90.67 -6.00 0.71
CA LEU A 118 91.69 -5.07 1.21
C LEU A 118 92.62 -5.75 2.22
N CYS A 119 92.10 -6.62 3.10
CA CYS A 119 92.91 -7.39 4.05
C CYS A 119 93.84 -8.38 3.34
N ARG A 120 93.40 -9.04 2.25
CA ARG A 120 94.26 -9.91 1.41
C ARG A 120 95.41 -9.12 0.80
N ILE A 121 95.14 -7.93 0.26
CA ILE A 121 96.18 -7.06 -0.30
C ILE A 121 97.25 -6.72 0.75
N ILE A 122 96.85 -6.54 2.01
CA ILE A 122 97.79 -6.27 3.11
C ILE A 122 98.54 -7.56 3.53
N GLU A 123 97.84 -8.70 3.67
CA GLU A 123 98.44 -10.00 4.04
C GLU A 123 99.46 -10.50 2.99
N ASP A 124 99.12 -10.41 1.70
CA ASP A 124 99.99 -10.83 0.59
C ASP A 124 101.31 -10.05 0.62
N VAL A 125 101.24 -8.76 0.96
CA VAL A 125 102.42 -7.91 1.09
C VAL A 125 103.25 -8.28 2.30
N GLU A 126 102.64 -8.45 3.48
CA GLU A 126 103.37 -8.82 4.69
C GLU A 126 104.16 -10.12 4.47
N LYS A 127 103.58 -11.08 3.73
CA LYS A 127 104.25 -12.32 3.31
C LYS A 127 105.43 -12.05 2.36
N GLU A 128 105.29 -11.18 1.36
CA GLU A 128 106.37 -10.77 0.46
C GLU A 128 107.51 -9.98 1.17
N ALA A 129 107.19 -9.23 2.23
CA ALA A 129 108.17 -8.52 3.05
C ALA A 129 109.05 -9.47 3.90
N LEU A 130 108.44 -10.52 4.44
CA LEU A 130 109.11 -11.56 5.23
C LEU A 130 110.01 -12.47 4.39
N GLN A 131 109.63 -12.76 3.14
CA GLN A 131 110.41 -13.61 2.23
C GLN A 131 111.72 -12.95 1.76
N GLU A 132 111.75 -11.63 1.55
CA GLU A 132 113.00 -10.93 1.16
C GLU A 132 113.99 -10.76 2.33
N GLY A 133 113.54 -10.79 3.58
CA GLY A 133 114.43 -10.77 4.76
C GLY A 133 115.20 -12.07 4.99
N GLN A 134 114.83 -13.17 4.32
CA GLN A 134 115.42 -14.50 4.52
C GLN A 134 116.36 -14.97 3.39
N HIS A 135 116.64 -14.14 2.38
CA HIS A 135 117.55 -14.51 1.28
C HIS A 135 119.06 -14.56 1.62
N GLN A 136 119.44 -14.53 2.90
CA GLN A 136 120.78 -14.89 3.35
C GLN A 136 120.75 -15.87 4.54
N LYS A 137 120.23 -17.09 4.32
CA LYS A 137 120.92 -18.36 4.64
C LYS A 137 120.07 -19.54 4.16
N SER A 138 120.78 -20.50 3.58
CA SER A 138 120.32 -21.64 2.80
C SER A 138 119.35 -22.57 3.51
N SER A 139 118.39 -23.04 2.73
CA SER A 139 117.73 -24.35 2.69
C SER A 139 118.19 -25.42 3.68
N GLU A 140 117.25 -25.97 4.45
CA GLU A 140 116.84 -27.38 4.32
C GLU A 140 115.67 -27.76 5.25
N SER A 141 114.92 -28.76 4.80
CA SER A 141 113.82 -29.50 5.42
C SER A 141 112.43 -28.85 5.40
N GLY A 142 111.60 -29.44 4.55
CA GLY A 142 110.20 -29.07 4.38
C GLY A 142 109.29 -29.72 5.42
N GLN A 143 108.17 -29.05 5.62
CA GLN A 143 106.83 -29.60 5.81
C GLN A 143 105.88 -28.44 5.51
N SER A 144 105.25 -28.48 4.34
CA SER A 144 104.16 -27.60 3.97
C SER A 144 102.90 -28.10 4.68
N GLU A 145 102.80 -27.85 5.98
CA GLU A 145 101.50 -27.85 6.65
C GLU A 145 100.74 -26.62 6.14
N MET A 146 99.55 -26.89 5.59
CA MET A 146 98.64 -25.91 5.00
C MET A 146 98.12 -24.98 6.12
N LYS A 147 98.93 -23.99 6.52
CA LYS A 147 98.48 -22.92 7.42
C LYS A 147 97.41 -22.10 6.71
N GLN A 148 96.17 -22.22 7.19
CA GLN A 148 95.02 -21.46 6.73
C GLN A 148 95.35 -19.95 6.74
N SER A 149 94.97 -19.22 5.68
CA SER A 149 95.31 -17.79 5.57
C SER A 149 94.68 -17.01 6.73
N LYS A 150 95.34 -15.95 7.22
CA LYS A 150 94.75 -15.12 8.29
C LYS A 150 93.41 -14.52 7.86
N VAL A 151 93.29 -14.17 6.57
CA VAL A 151 92.01 -13.71 6.00
C VAL A 151 90.92 -14.79 5.98
N ASP A 152 91.26 -16.07 5.81
CA ASP A 152 90.27 -17.14 5.83
C ASP A 152 89.74 -17.36 7.26
N GLN A 153 90.59 -17.18 8.27
CA GLN A 153 90.18 -17.18 9.69
C GLN A 153 89.28 -15.98 9.99
N LEU A 154 89.63 -14.80 9.47
CA LEU A 154 88.81 -13.60 9.59
C LEU A 154 87.45 -13.75 8.91
N ASP A 155 87.37 -14.43 7.76
CA ASP A 155 86.09 -14.72 7.09
C ASP A 155 85.16 -15.58 7.96
N ILE A 156 85.70 -16.61 8.61
CA ILE A 156 84.94 -17.44 9.55
C ILE A 156 84.49 -16.60 10.75
N ILE A 157 85.36 -15.78 11.33
CA ILE A 157 85.00 -14.87 12.43
C ILE A 157 83.86 -13.94 12.00
N LEU A 158 83.91 -13.34 10.80
CA LEU A 158 82.84 -12.50 10.28
C LEU A 158 81.51 -13.24 10.11
N GLN A 159 81.53 -14.53 9.75
CA GLN A 159 80.31 -15.35 9.72
C GLN A 159 79.72 -15.54 11.13
N HIS A 160 80.57 -15.73 12.14
CA HIS A 160 80.13 -15.76 13.54
C HIS A 160 79.62 -14.39 14.02
N ARG A 161 80.26 -13.29 13.61
CA ARG A 161 79.78 -11.92 13.90
C ARG A 161 78.41 -11.66 13.30
N LEU A 162 78.15 -12.14 12.08
CA LEU A 162 76.83 -12.06 11.47
C LEU A 162 75.79 -12.84 12.29
N LYS A 163 76.10 -14.07 12.71
CA LYS A 163 75.21 -14.88 13.57
C LYS A 163 74.90 -14.20 14.90
N GLU A 164 75.88 -13.54 15.53
CA GLU A 164 75.69 -12.77 16.77
C GLU A 164 74.72 -11.60 16.57
N MET A 165 74.87 -10.87 15.47
CA MET A 165 73.98 -9.77 15.11
C MET A 165 72.56 -10.26 14.79
N GLU A 166 72.42 -11.34 14.03
CA GLU A 166 71.13 -11.95 13.73
C GLU A 166 70.43 -12.46 14.99
N ALA A 167 71.18 -13.07 15.93
CA ALA A 167 70.65 -13.53 17.21
C ALA A 167 70.20 -12.35 18.09
N PHE A 168 70.99 -11.27 18.16
CA PHE A 168 70.62 -10.06 18.87
C PHE A 168 69.30 -9.47 18.34
N GLU A 169 69.20 -9.33 17.02
CA GLU A 169 68.01 -8.75 16.38
C GLU A 169 66.78 -9.67 16.54
N SER A 170 66.96 -10.99 16.48
CA SER A 170 65.87 -11.95 16.72
C SER A 170 65.34 -11.86 18.15
N ILE A 171 66.23 -11.78 19.17
CA ILE A 171 65.82 -11.62 20.58
C ILE A 171 65.16 -10.25 20.79
N LYS A 172 65.70 -9.18 20.20
CA LYS A 172 65.11 -7.84 20.27
C LYS A 172 63.69 -7.81 19.70
N GLN A 173 63.45 -8.46 18.56
CA GLN A 173 62.12 -8.57 17.96
C GLN A 173 61.16 -9.34 18.85
N PHE A 174 61.59 -10.49 19.37
CA PHE A 174 60.79 -11.29 20.31
C PHE A 174 60.41 -10.51 21.56
N LEU A 175 61.37 -9.85 22.21
CA LEU A 175 61.13 -9.05 23.41
C LEU A 175 60.25 -7.82 23.12
N GLY A 176 60.31 -7.28 21.90
CA GLY A 176 59.37 -6.27 21.42
C GLY A 176 57.93 -6.79 21.36
N ILE A 177 57.72 -7.97 20.78
CA ILE A 177 56.40 -8.65 20.74
C ILE A 177 55.91 -8.95 22.16
N PHE A 178 56.78 -9.51 23.02
CA PHE A 178 56.45 -9.83 24.40
C PHE A 178 56.07 -8.58 25.20
N SER A 179 56.81 -7.48 25.07
CA SER A 179 56.48 -6.20 25.70
C SER A 179 55.11 -5.69 25.24
N GLU A 180 54.82 -5.75 23.93
CA GLU A 180 53.53 -5.33 23.39
C GLU A 180 52.36 -6.18 23.92
N LEU A 181 52.55 -7.49 24.07
CA LEU A 181 51.57 -8.37 24.69
C LEU A 181 51.40 -8.10 26.19
N CYS A 182 52.48 -7.80 26.92
CA CYS A 182 52.42 -7.39 28.33
C CYS A 182 51.62 -6.09 28.50
N LYS A 183 51.72 -5.14 27.55
CA LYS A 183 50.91 -3.91 27.55
C LYS A 183 49.41 -4.16 27.39
N ARG A 184 48.99 -5.33 26.89
CA ARG A 184 47.58 -5.70 26.77
C ARG A 184 46.98 -6.25 28.07
N ILE A 185 47.79 -6.53 29.09
CA ILE A 185 47.40 -7.11 30.39
C ILE A 185 47.82 -6.22 31.58
N GLN A 186 47.80 -4.90 31.40
CA GLN A 186 48.21 -3.95 32.45
C GLN A 186 47.42 -4.12 33.75
N PRO A 187 48.05 -3.94 34.93
CA PRO A 187 49.40 -3.36 35.16
C PRO A 187 50.59 -4.36 35.14
N VAL A 188 51.55 -4.17 34.22
CA VAL A 188 52.80 -4.97 34.14
C VAL A 188 54.01 -4.04 34.08
N ASN A 189 55.07 -4.32 34.87
CA ASN A 189 56.29 -3.53 34.87
C ASN A 189 57.16 -3.84 33.64
N THR A 190 56.91 -3.14 32.53
CA THR A 190 57.69 -3.25 31.29
C THR A 190 58.77 -2.17 31.15
N ASP A 191 58.86 -1.20 32.06
CA ASP A 191 59.64 0.03 31.86
C ASP A 191 61.15 -0.20 31.69
N ALA A 192 61.70 -1.18 32.40
CA ALA A 192 63.13 -1.52 32.29
C ALA A 192 63.44 -2.15 30.92
N LEU A 193 62.59 -3.08 30.47
CA LEU A 193 62.70 -3.74 29.18
C LEU A 193 62.51 -2.76 28.02
N ASP A 194 61.47 -1.93 28.09
CA ASP A 194 61.14 -0.91 27.11
C ASP A 194 62.25 0.12 26.94
N ARG A 195 62.89 0.53 28.06
CA ARG A 195 64.08 1.39 28.00
C ARG A 195 65.24 0.71 27.31
N ARG A 196 65.50 -0.58 27.57
CA ARG A 196 66.59 -1.33 26.89
C ARG A 196 66.30 -1.56 25.40
N LEU A 197 65.06 -1.84 25.02
CA LEU A 197 64.67 -2.03 23.61
C LEU A 197 64.83 -0.76 22.75
N ARG A 198 64.67 0.43 23.37
CA ARG A 198 64.82 1.75 22.71
C ARG A 198 66.25 2.29 22.71
N GLN A 199 67.20 1.63 23.40
CA GLN A 199 68.58 2.11 23.43
C GLN A 199 69.22 1.97 22.05
N ASP A 200 69.87 3.04 21.61
CA ASP A 200 70.77 2.98 20.47
C ASP A 200 72.06 2.26 20.88
N ILE A 201 72.41 1.23 20.13
CA ILE A 201 73.57 0.38 20.36
C ILE A 201 74.70 0.66 19.36
N SER A 202 74.51 1.55 18.38
CA SER A 202 75.47 1.77 17.29
C SER A 202 76.89 2.11 17.78
N CYS A 203 77.02 2.85 18.87
CA CYS A 203 78.31 3.25 19.46
C CYS A 203 78.84 2.29 20.54
N ARG A 204 78.15 1.18 20.84
CA ARG A 204 78.61 0.17 21.80
C ARG A 204 79.51 -0.84 21.12
N ASP A 205 80.37 -1.46 21.91
CA ASP A 205 81.21 -2.56 21.46
C ASP A 205 80.39 -3.85 21.43
N LEU A 206 80.73 -4.76 20.51
CA LEU A 206 80.04 -6.05 20.39
C LEU A 206 80.07 -6.86 21.71
N SER A 207 81.16 -6.78 22.47
CA SER A 207 81.27 -7.39 23.81
C SER A 207 80.28 -6.86 24.83
N ASP A 208 79.68 -5.69 24.61
CA ASP A 208 78.65 -5.13 25.49
C ASP A 208 77.25 -5.71 25.20
N ILE A 209 77.06 -6.38 24.05
CA ILE A 209 75.76 -6.93 23.64
C ILE A 209 75.69 -8.46 23.70
N CYS A 210 76.81 -9.15 23.50
CA CYS A 210 76.91 -10.61 23.55
C CYS A 210 78.28 -11.07 24.05
N GLU A 211 78.39 -12.36 24.38
CA GLU A 211 79.69 -13.02 24.57
C GLU A 211 80.31 -13.30 23.20
N PRO A 212 81.35 -12.56 22.77
CA PRO A 212 81.85 -12.69 21.41
C PRO A 212 82.54 -14.04 21.20
N TYR A 213 82.27 -14.66 20.05
CA TYR A 213 82.96 -15.87 19.63
C TYR A 213 84.47 -15.67 19.58
N ILE A 214 85.19 -16.59 20.21
CA ILE A 214 86.65 -16.72 20.17
C ILE A 214 86.96 -18.04 19.48
N MET A 215 87.81 -17.98 18.45
CA MET A 215 88.24 -19.16 17.69
C MET A 215 88.86 -20.22 18.60
N HIS A 216 88.17 -21.35 18.75
CA HIS A 216 88.64 -22.54 19.47
C HIS A 216 88.78 -23.73 18.51
N PRO A 217 89.85 -24.55 18.62
CA PRO A 217 90.10 -25.67 17.70
C PRO A 217 89.00 -26.74 17.65
N ASP A 218 88.21 -26.89 18.72
CA ASP A 218 87.34 -28.06 18.93
C ASP A 218 85.82 -27.81 18.77
N VAL A 219 85.38 -26.56 18.52
CA VAL A 219 83.94 -26.22 18.55
C VAL A 219 83.57 -25.20 17.46
N THR A 220 83.21 -25.70 16.27
CA THR A 220 82.75 -24.84 15.16
C THR A 220 81.36 -25.19 14.63
N GLN A 221 80.85 -26.42 14.83
CA GLN A 221 79.61 -26.84 14.15
C GLN A 221 78.29 -26.52 14.86
N ASN A 222 78.26 -26.37 16.20
CA ASN A 222 77.01 -26.20 16.97
C ASN A 222 77.00 -25.00 17.95
N TRP A 223 77.85 -24.00 17.75
CA TRP A 223 77.88 -22.83 18.62
C TRP A 223 76.67 -21.91 18.41
N GLN A 224 76.06 -21.44 19.51
CA GLN A 224 75.00 -20.43 19.49
C GLN A 224 75.44 -19.15 20.23
N PRO A 225 75.12 -17.95 19.69
CA PRO A 225 75.41 -16.70 20.36
C PRO A 225 74.68 -16.55 21.70
N ALA A 226 75.40 -16.17 22.76
CA ALA A 226 74.82 -15.79 24.04
C ALA A 226 74.66 -14.26 24.10
N ILE A 227 73.42 -13.78 23.97
CA ILE A 227 73.10 -12.34 24.02
C ILE A 227 72.86 -11.92 25.47
N THR A 228 73.73 -11.06 26.01
CA THR A 228 73.72 -10.62 27.41
C THR A 228 73.03 -9.27 27.62
N PHE A 229 72.84 -8.50 26.53
CA PHE A 229 72.31 -7.12 26.59
C PHE A 229 70.96 -6.98 27.31
N PHE A 230 70.04 -7.92 27.10
CA PHE A 230 68.66 -7.82 27.58
C PHE A 230 68.45 -8.34 29.00
N ASP A 231 69.39 -9.14 29.55
CA ASP A 231 69.31 -9.72 30.91
C ASP A 231 67.95 -10.36 31.19
N GLN A 232 67.49 -11.19 30.26
CA GLN A 232 66.16 -11.79 30.29
C GLN A 232 66.15 -13.05 31.18
N PRO A 233 65.09 -13.27 31.98
CA PRO A 233 64.89 -14.53 32.70
C PRO A 233 64.83 -15.73 31.75
N SER A 234 65.34 -16.88 32.18
CA SER A 234 65.30 -18.13 31.41
C SER A 234 63.90 -18.50 30.93
N GLU A 235 62.90 -18.23 31.77
CA GLU A 235 61.48 -18.53 31.56
C GLU A 235 60.89 -17.74 30.38
N VAL A 236 61.39 -16.53 30.14
CA VAL A 236 60.98 -15.70 28.99
C VAL A 236 61.61 -16.23 27.70
N SER A 237 62.81 -16.82 27.76
CA SER A 237 63.47 -17.41 26.60
C SER A 237 62.75 -18.65 26.08
N ASP A 238 62.17 -19.46 26.97
CA ASP A 238 61.40 -20.66 26.60
C ASP A 238 60.15 -20.34 25.77
N MET A 239 59.64 -19.12 25.89
CA MET A 239 58.48 -18.62 25.15
C MET A 239 58.84 -18.18 23.73
N MET A 240 60.12 -18.01 23.40
CA MET A 240 60.55 -17.29 22.19
C MET A 240 60.02 -17.90 20.89
N MET A 241 60.20 -19.22 20.73
CA MET A 241 59.81 -19.91 19.51
C MET A 241 58.28 -19.94 19.35
N PRO A 242 57.49 -20.40 20.34
CA PRO A 242 56.04 -20.49 20.15
C PRO A 242 55.37 -19.12 20.12
N LEU A 243 55.84 -18.13 20.89
CA LEU A 243 55.24 -16.79 20.91
C LEU A 243 55.43 -16.06 19.58
N LYS A 244 56.60 -16.18 18.94
CA LYS A 244 56.85 -15.56 17.62
C LYS A 244 55.89 -16.06 16.56
N GLU A 245 55.44 -17.31 16.65
CA GLU A 245 54.46 -17.87 15.73
C GLU A 245 53.03 -17.44 16.07
N ILE A 246 52.62 -17.49 17.35
CA ILE A 246 51.21 -17.30 17.74
C ILE A 246 50.81 -15.85 18.10
N HIS A 247 51.76 -14.90 18.19
CA HIS A 247 51.45 -13.54 18.67
C HIS A 247 50.39 -12.79 17.85
N THR A 248 50.18 -13.17 16.59
CA THR A 248 49.15 -12.62 15.71
C THR A 248 47.77 -13.23 15.95
N SER A 249 47.68 -14.35 16.67
CA SER A 249 46.42 -15.02 16.99
C SER A 249 45.55 -14.17 17.91
N HIS A 250 44.34 -13.89 17.44
CA HIS A 250 43.26 -13.25 18.18
C HIS A 250 42.76 -14.13 19.33
N ILE A 251 42.63 -15.44 19.08
CA ILE A 251 42.18 -16.39 20.11
C ILE A 251 43.23 -16.49 21.22
N PHE A 252 44.52 -16.56 20.88
CA PHE A 252 45.60 -16.53 21.86
C PHE A 252 45.60 -15.22 22.64
N THR A 253 45.45 -14.07 21.97
CA THR A 253 45.37 -12.76 22.63
C THR A 253 44.21 -12.69 23.64
N ARG A 254 43.10 -13.38 23.36
CA ARG A 254 41.97 -13.47 24.30
C ARG A 254 42.33 -14.29 25.54
N PHE A 255 42.88 -15.50 25.37
CA PHE A 255 43.36 -16.30 26.50
C PHE A 255 44.44 -15.56 27.31
N TRP A 256 45.36 -14.88 26.62
CA TRP A 256 46.39 -14.05 27.23
C TRP A 256 45.80 -12.98 28.16
N LYS A 257 44.73 -12.29 27.72
CA LYS A 257 44.02 -11.30 28.54
C LYS A 257 43.26 -11.91 29.71
N GLU A 258 42.60 -13.04 29.48
CA GLU A 258 41.83 -13.74 30.50
C GLU A 258 42.74 -14.24 31.63
N PHE A 259 43.79 -14.98 31.30
CA PHE A 259 44.77 -15.47 32.28
C PHE A 259 45.61 -14.35 32.89
N GLY A 260 45.86 -13.26 32.15
CA GLY A 260 46.46 -12.05 32.72
C GLY A 260 45.58 -11.42 33.82
N SER A 261 44.27 -11.34 33.60
CA SER A 261 43.30 -10.87 34.60
C SER A 261 43.21 -11.80 35.81
N ILE A 262 43.25 -13.12 35.59
CA ILE A 262 43.27 -14.12 36.67
C ILE A 262 44.53 -13.97 37.52
N ALA A 263 45.71 -13.88 36.89
CA ALA A 263 46.97 -13.69 37.60
C ALA A 263 47.00 -12.41 38.44
N HIS A 264 46.40 -11.31 37.96
CA HIS A 264 46.23 -10.09 38.76
C HIS A 264 45.36 -10.33 39.99
N LYS A 265 44.22 -11.00 39.84
CA LYS A 265 43.32 -11.30 40.97
C LYS A 265 43.98 -12.22 42.01
N GLU A 266 44.67 -13.27 41.56
CA GLU A 266 45.40 -14.19 42.44
C GLU A 266 46.49 -13.45 43.23
N LYS A 267 47.14 -12.44 42.63
CA LYS A 267 48.15 -11.61 43.29
C LYS A 267 47.56 -10.63 44.32
N LEU A 268 46.40 -10.04 44.01
CA LEU A 268 45.63 -9.17 44.92
C LEU A 268 45.11 -9.91 46.16
N GLU A 269 44.76 -11.20 46.03
CA GLU A 269 44.25 -12.00 47.16
C GLU A 269 45.37 -12.53 48.07
N GLY A 270 46.62 -12.57 47.59
CA GLY A 270 47.76 -13.20 48.27
C GLY A 270 48.72 -12.27 49.03
N THR A 271 48.58 -10.94 48.94
CA THR A 271 49.53 -9.98 49.55
C THR A 271 48.87 -8.80 50.26
N ASP A 272 49.33 -8.50 51.48
CA ASP A 272 49.05 -7.22 52.18
C ASP A 272 49.85 -6.11 51.49
N GLU A 273 49.12 -5.15 50.91
CA GLU A 273 49.53 -3.77 50.52
C GLU A 273 50.96 -3.56 49.96
N GLU A 274 51.08 -3.39 48.63
CA GLU A 274 51.89 -2.34 47.92
C GLU A 274 52.48 -2.69 46.53
N THR A 275 52.26 -3.86 45.92
CA THR A 275 52.64 -4.06 44.50
C THR A 275 51.58 -4.77 43.66
N ASP A 276 50.59 -4.00 43.21
CA ASP A 276 49.56 -4.38 42.24
C ASP A 276 50.13 -4.47 40.80
N VAL A 277 51.36 -4.94 40.60
CA VAL A 277 52.03 -4.96 39.29
C VAL A 277 52.70 -6.31 39.07
N LEU A 278 52.39 -6.96 37.94
CA LEU A 278 53.08 -8.21 37.56
C LEU A 278 54.49 -7.90 37.02
N SER A 279 55.45 -8.73 37.42
CA SER A 279 56.80 -8.77 36.86
C SER A 279 56.83 -9.62 35.58
N LEU A 280 57.85 -9.43 34.75
CA LEU A 280 58.01 -10.19 33.49
C LEU A 280 58.18 -11.70 33.74
N GLN A 281 58.77 -12.09 34.87
CA GLN A 281 58.92 -13.49 35.26
C GLN A 281 57.57 -14.11 35.64
N GLU A 282 56.76 -13.40 36.44
CA GLU A 282 55.41 -13.87 36.80
C GLU A 282 54.50 -13.98 35.57
N VAL A 283 54.63 -13.09 34.59
CA VAL A 283 53.89 -13.22 33.31
C VAL A 283 54.32 -14.49 32.55
N ALA A 284 55.62 -14.81 32.54
CA ALA A 284 56.13 -16.01 31.89
C ALA A 284 55.74 -17.32 32.62
N THR A 285 55.60 -17.31 33.95
CA THR A 285 55.24 -18.51 34.70
C THR A 285 53.73 -18.67 34.86
N GLU A 286 53.01 -17.62 35.27
CA GLU A 286 51.60 -17.70 35.66
C GLU A 286 50.62 -17.47 34.51
N VAL A 287 50.97 -16.64 33.53
CA VAL A 287 50.08 -16.28 32.41
C VAL A 287 50.37 -17.14 31.19
N TRP A 288 51.63 -17.18 30.75
CA TRP A 288 52.01 -17.91 29.54
C TRP A 288 51.66 -19.40 29.59
N GLY A 289 52.07 -20.12 30.64
CA GLY A 289 51.84 -21.55 30.74
C GLY A 289 50.36 -21.91 30.65
N LYS A 290 49.50 -21.19 31.39
CA LYS A 290 48.04 -21.40 31.39
C LYS A 290 47.41 -21.01 30.04
N ALA A 291 47.79 -19.87 29.47
CA ALA A 291 47.25 -19.37 28.21
C ALA A 291 47.65 -20.23 27.01
N PHE A 292 48.93 -20.58 26.90
CA PHE A 292 49.43 -21.43 25.82
C PHE A 292 48.84 -22.83 25.90
N HIS A 293 48.78 -23.45 27.09
CA HIS A 293 48.18 -24.77 27.25
C HIS A 293 46.68 -24.78 26.91
N SER A 294 45.94 -23.74 27.28
CA SER A 294 44.51 -23.62 26.97
C SER A 294 44.27 -23.42 25.48
N TRP A 295 45.09 -22.59 24.82
CA TRP A 295 45.05 -22.40 23.38
C TRP A 295 45.44 -23.68 22.62
N GLU A 296 46.47 -24.40 23.06
CA GLU A 296 46.90 -25.68 22.47
C GLU A 296 45.83 -26.77 22.65
N ASN A 297 45.18 -26.84 23.82
CA ASN A 297 44.07 -27.75 24.06
C ASN A 297 42.87 -27.42 23.19
N LEU A 298 42.56 -26.13 22.99
CA LEU A 298 41.52 -25.72 22.05
C LEU A 298 41.87 -26.15 20.62
N ALA A 299 43.11 -25.94 20.18
CA ALA A 299 43.59 -26.40 18.87
C ALA A 299 43.43 -27.93 18.69
N LYS A 300 43.81 -28.72 19.71
CA LYS A 300 43.63 -30.18 19.74
C LYS A 300 42.15 -30.57 19.67
N SER A 301 41.29 -29.89 20.43
CA SER A 301 39.85 -30.15 20.41
C SER A 301 39.22 -29.77 19.06
N ILE A 302 39.66 -28.70 18.40
CA ILE A 302 39.20 -28.33 17.05
C ILE A 302 39.60 -29.42 16.05
N LYS A 303 40.86 -29.85 16.09
CA LYS A 303 41.37 -30.94 15.25
C LYS A 303 40.52 -32.21 15.42
N LEU A 304 40.26 -32.62 16.66
CA LEU A 304 39.43 -33.79 16.98
C LEU A 304 37.93 -33.58 16.71
N GLY A 305 37.47 -32.34 16.56
CA GLY A 305 36.06 -31.99 16.37
C GLY A 305 35.22 -32.15 17.63
N THR A 306 35.86 -32.17 18.81
CA THR A 306 35.20 -32.33 20.12
C THR A 306 34.81 -30.99 20.76
N VAL A 307 35.13 -29.87 20.10
CA VAL A 307 34.70 -28.52 20.54
C VAL A 307 33.19 -28.47 20.63
N THR A 308 32.71 -28.04 21.78
CA THR A 308 31.27 -27.92 22.05
C THR A 308 30.69 -26.65 21.43
N PHE A 309 29.40 -26.64 21.17
CA PHE A 309 28.71 -25.45 20.65
C PHE A 309 28.79 -24.26 21.62
N GLY A 310 28.81 -24.50 22.93
CA GLY A 310 29.08 -23.43 23.91
C GLY A 310 30.46 -22.78 23.70
N GLN A 311 31.50 -23.57 23.44
CA GLN A 311 32.83 -23.06 23.11
C GLN A 311 32.86 -22.40 21.72
N MET A 312 32.06 -22.88 20.77
CA MET A 312 31.90 -22.25 19.46
C MET A 312 31.34 -20.83 19.58
N ASP A 313 30.25 -20.65 20.33
CA ASP A 313 29.67 -19.34 20.60
C ASP A 313 30.65 -18.43 21.36
N GLU A 314 31.43 -18.99 22.29
CA GLU A 314 32.36 -18.22 23.10
C GLU A 314 33.57 -17.69 22.31
N TYR A 315 34.26 -18.55 21.55
CA TYR A 315 35.53 -18.22 20.90
C TYR A 315 35.40 -17.85 19.43
N PHE A 316 34.36 -18.32 18.73
CA PHE A 316 34.25 -18.20 17.27
C PHE A 316 33.16 -17.23 16.79
N ALA A 317 32.30 -16.72 17.66
CA ALA A 317 31.23 -15.79 17.28
C ALA A 317 31.73 -14.52 16.59
N SER A 318 32.90 -13.99 16.97
CA SER A 318 33.50 -12.79 16.36
C SER A 318 33.98 -13.01 14.91
N PHE A 319 34.10 -14.26 14.48
CA PHE A 319 34.56 -14.63 13.14
C PHE A 319 33.40 -14.91 12.17
N LYS A 320 32.14 -14.63 12.56
CA LYS A 320 31.01 -14.70 11.63
C LYS A 320 31.29 -13.78 10.44
N ASP A 321 31.19 -14.34 9.24
CA ASP A 321 31.46 -13.70 7.94
C ASP A 321 32.92 -13.24 7.70
N LYS A 322 33.85 -13.58 8.62
CA LYS A 322 35.30 -13.29 8.53
C LYS A 322 36.13 -14.57 8.44
N TYR A 323 35.75 -15.45 7.53
CA TYR A 323 36.37 -16.77 7.37
C TYR A 323 37.85 -16.75 6.92
N PRO A 324 38.36 -15.74 6.19
CA PRO A 324 39.80 -15.63 5.93
C PRO A 324 40.61 -15.42 7.22
N GLU A 325 40.16 -14.52 8.11
CA GLU A 325 40.81 -14.27 9.40
C GLU A 325 40.77 -15.54 10.29
N LEU A 326 39.68 -16.30 10.23
CA LEU A 326 39.59 -17.60 10.93
C LEU A 326 40.52 -18.66 10.32
N LYS A 327 40.75 -18.63 9.01
CA LYS A 327 41.70 -19.53 8.36
C LYS A 327 43.12 -19.22 8.84
N ASP A 328 43.47 -17.94 8.94
CA ASP A 328 44.78 -17.53 9.48
C ASP A 328 44.95 -18.05 10.93
N GLU A 329 43.92 -17.98 11.78
CA GLU A 329 43.97 -18.58 13.14
C GLU A 329 44.20 -20.10 13.11
N PHE A 330 43.52 -20.82 12.22
CA PHE A 330 43.68 -22.27 12.10
C PHE A 330 45.03 -22.66 11.50
N ASP A 331 45.59 -21.86 10.61
CA ASP A 331 46.94 -22.05 10.05
C ASP A 331 47.99 -21.88 11.16
N LEU A 332 47.84 -20.90 12.07
CA LEU A 332 48.68 -20.77 13.26
C LEU A 332 48.60 -22.01 14.18
N MET A 333 47.39 -22.51 14.42
CA MET A 333 47.17 -23.75 15.18
C MET A 333 47.77 -24.98 14.48
N GLY A 334 47.65 -25.04 13.15
CA GLY A 334 48.17 -26.12 12.32
C GLY A 334 49.69 -26.15 12.30
N ASN A 335 50.35 -24.99 12.30
CA ASN A 335 51.81 -24.88 12.37
C ASN A 335 52.34 -25.43 13.70
N ILE A 336 51.73 -25.05 14.83
CA ILE A 336 52.14 -25.56 16.16
C ILE A 336 51.85 -27.06 16.31
N LEU A 337 50.75 -27.56 15.74
CA LEU A 337 50.40 -28.99 15.78
C LEU A 337 51.09 -29.83 14.68
N GLU A 338 51.92 -29.20 13.84
CA GLU A 338 52.60 -29.79 12.68
C GLU A 338 51.66 -30.55 11.73
N ASP A 339 50.41 -30.11 11.61
CA ASP A 339 49.39 -30.76 10.78
C ASP A 339 48.32 -29.77 10.30
N ALA A 340 48.27 -29.55 8.98
CA ALA A 340 47.32 -28.64 8.34
C ALA A 340 46.12 -29.35 7.68
N ARG A 341 46.08 -30.70 7.66
CA ARG A 341 45.09 -31.45 6.87
C ARG A 341 43.64 -31.32 7.35
N TRP A 342 43.44 -30.95 8.61
CA TRP A 342 42.11 -30.80 9.22
C TRP A 342 41.50 -29.41 9.00
N ILE A 343 42.30 -28.42 8.60
CA ILE A 343 41.93 -27.00 8.61
C ILE A 343 40.72 -26.73 7.72
N ASP A 344 40.79 -27.08 6.44
CA ASP A 344 39.69 -26.78 5.51
C ASP A 344 38.38 -27.51 5.90
N GLY A 345 38.49 -28.76 6.38
CA GLY A 345 37.34 -29.54 6.84
C GLY A 345 36.67 -28.94 8.08
N ARG A 346 37.45 -28.46 9.05
CA ARG A 346 36.92 -27.79 10.25
C ARG A 346 36.42 -26.39 9.93
N LEU A 347 37.12 -25.64 9.09
CA LEU A 347 36.70 -24.31 8.64
C LEU A 347 35.31 -24.37 7.99
N ASP A 348 35.08 -25.37 7.14
CA ASP A 348 33.76 -25.58 6.55
C ASP A 348 32.73 -25.99 7.60
N GLN A 349 33.05 -26.86 8.57
CA GLN A 349 32.13 -27.16 9.68
C GLN A 349 31.76 -25.92 10.51
N VAL A 350 32.71 -25.02 10.78
CA VAL A 350 32.43 -23.75 11.49
C VAL A 350 31.53 -22.83 10.65
N LYS A 351 31.77 -22.72 9.34
CA LYS A 351 30.85 -22.00 8.42
C LYS A 351 29.45 -22.60 8.48
N GLN A 352 29.35 -23.93 8.45
CA GLN A 352 28.06 -24.62 8.51
C GLN A 352 27.39 -24.45 9.87
N TYR A 353 28.14 -24.39 10.97
CA TYR A 353 27.63 -24.06 12.30
C TYR A 353 27.04 -22.64 12.36
N HIS A 354 27.75 -21.64 11.84
CA HIS A 354 27.23 -20.27 11.78
C HIS A 354 25.93 -20.18 10.96
N LYS A 355 25.82 -20.98 9.90
CA LYS A 355 24.58 -21.11 9.11
C LYS A 355 23.51 -21.96 9.78
N LEU A 356 23.89 -22.94 10.60
CA LEU A 356 22.96 -23.79 11.35
C LEU A 356 22.11 -22.95 12.31
N HIS A 357 22.69 -21.92 12.93
CA HIS A 357 21.93 -20.94 13.72
C HIS A 357 20.85 -20.21 12.90
N GLU A 358 21.07 -19.98 11.61
CA GLU A 358 20.09 -19.35 10.71
C GLU A 358 18.96 -20.32 10.35
N TYR A 359 19.28 -21.59 10.08
CA TYR A 359 18.27 -22.60 9.79
C TYR A 359 17.50 -23.06 11.02
N ARG A 360 18.06 -22.91 12.22
CA ARG A 360 17.47 -23.37 13.47
C ARG A 360 16.09 -22.77 13.72
N TYR A 361 15.95 -21.45 13.52
CA TYR A 361 14.67 -20.78 13.74
C TYR A 361 13.61 -21.30 12.77
N GLY A 362 13.94 -21.38 11.48
CA GLY A 362 13.05 -21.97 10.47
C GLY A 362 12.70 -23.42 10.77
N ALA A 363 13.69 -24.26 11.12
CA ALA A 363 13.49 -25.66 11.49
C ALA A 363 12.55 -25.82 12.70
N GLN A 364 12.72 -24.99 13.73
CA GLN A 364 11.84 -24.98 14.90
C GLN A 364 10.41 -24.61 14.52
N VAL A 365 10.23 -23.56 13.71
CA VAL A 365 8.89 -23.14 13.25
C VAL A 365 8.22 -24.23 12.41
N MET A 366 8.97 -24.93 11.56
CA MET A 366 8.44 -26.04 10.76
C MET A 366 8.03 -27.23 11.64
N MET A 367 8.76 -27.52 12.72
CA MET A 367 8.37 -28.56 13.69
C MET A 367 7.16 -28.16 14.52
N ASP A 368 7.07 -26.90 14.93
CA ASP A 368 5.90 -26.37 15.61
C ASP A 368 4.67 -26.46 14.68
N ALA A 369 4.84 -26.15 13.39
CA ALA A 369 3.79 -26.31 12.38
C ALA A 369 3.37 -27.77 12.18
N LYS A 370 4.33 -28.72 12.12
CA LYS A 370 4.04 -30.17 12.06
C LYS A 370 3.15 -30.60 13.22
N LYS A 371 3.47 -30.15 14.44
CA LYS A 371 2.74 -30.50 15.67
C LYS A 371 1.33 -29.91 15.68
N GLU A 372 1.19 -28.61 15.41
CA GLU A 372 -0.10 -27.90 15.48
C GLU A 372 -1.04 -28.28 14.33
N LEU A 373 -0.51 -28.63 13.15
CA LEU A 373 -1.29 -29.11 12.01
C LEU A 373 -1.55 -30.63 12.04
N GLY A 374 -0.96 -31.35 13.00
CA GLY A 374 -1.15 -32.79 13.17
C GLY A 374 -0.55 -33.64 12.03
N LEU A 375 0.56 -33.21 11.42
CA LEU A 375 1.19 -33.91 10.31
C LEU A 375 1.95 -35.17 10.79
N THR A 376 1.60 -36.32 10.23
CA THR A 376 2.17 -37.64 10.55
C THR A 376 3.22 -38.11 9.54
N GLY A 377 3.51 -37.32 8.49
CA GLY A 377 4.52 -37.65 7.49
C GLY A 377 5.97 -37.57 8.00
N ASP A 378 6.92 -37.89 7.13
CA ASP A 378 8.35 -37.92 7.46
C ASP A 378 8.96 -36.52 7.51
N PHE A 379 9.41 -36.11 8.70
CA PHE A 379 10.13 -34.86 8.97
C PHE A 379 11.52 -35.12 9.60
N SER A 380 12.05 -36.34 9.45
CA SER A 380 13.34 -36.73 10.04
C SER A 380 14.47 -35.77 9.69
N LEU A 381 14.44 -35.16 8.50
CA LEU A 381 15.43 -34.17 8.05
C LEU A 381 15.46 -32.90 8.92
N ILE A 382 14.29 -32.44 9.39
CA ILE A 382 14.17 -31.24 10.23
C ILE A 382 14.43 -31.57 11.69
N GLU A 383 14.00 -32.75 12.15
CA GLU A 383 14.36 -33.28 13.47
C GLU A 383 15.89 -33.32 13.64
N ILE A 384 16.63 -33.78 12.61
CA ILE A 384 18.10 -33.75 12.60
C ILE A 384 18.64 -32.32 12.79
N LEU A 385 18.01 -31.28 12.21
CA LEU A 385 18.47 -29.89 12.36
C LEU A 385 18.15 -29.29 13.72
N VAL A 386 16.97 -29.59 14.26
CA VAL A 386 16.54 -29.15 15.59
C VAL A 386 17.41 -29.82 16.66
N ASP A 387 17.64 -31.13 16.55
CA ASP A 387 18.48 -31.90 17.46
C ASP A 387 19.96 -31.52 17.31
N ALA A 388 20.46 -31.33 16.09
CA ALA A 388 21.83 -30.87 15.87
C ALA A 388 22.07 -29.52 16.53
N GLY A 389 21.12 -28.59 16.49
CA GLY A 389 21.20 -27.28 17.15
C GLY A 389 20.85 -27.28 18.66
N ALA A 390 20.35 -28.39 19.21
CA ALA A 390 19.86 -28.48 20.58
C ALA A 390 20.99 -28.75 21.58
N GLY A 391 21.30 -27.75 22.41
CA GLY A 391 22.20 -27.90 23.55
C GLY A 391 23.61 -27.39 23.28
N LYS A 392 24.17 -26.67 24.26
CA LYS A 392 25.56 -26.18 24.24
C LYS A 392 26.59 -27.30 24.31
N GLU A 393 26.16 -28.54 24.60
CA GLU A 393 27.00 -29.73 24.77
C GLU A 393 27.30 -30.46 23.46
N ASN A 394 26.56 -30.17 22.38
CA ASN A 394 26.79 -30.78 21.07
C ASN A 394 28.17 -30.41 20.53
N GLN A 395 28.85 -31.37 19.92
CA GLN A 395 30.21 -31.22 19.41
C GLN A 395 30.22 -30.81 17.93
N LEU A 396 31.28 -30.13 17.48
CA LEU A 396 31.45 -29.71 16.09
C LEU A 396 31.42 -30.89 15.09
N SER A 397 31.87 -32.06 15.52
CA SER A 397 31.81 -33.31 14.74
C SER A 397 30.37 -33.79 14.45
N SER A 398 29.37 -33.35 15.21
CA SER A 398 27.95 -33.67 14.96
C SER A 398 27.43 -33.07 13.65
N ILE A 399 28.05 -32.00 13.15
CA ILE A 399 27.74 -31.37 11.85
C ILE A 399 28.36 -32.22 10.74
N ASN A 400 27.68 -33.31 10.42
CA ASN A 400 28.01 -34.21 9.33
C ASN A 400 27.30 -33.81 8.02
N SER A 401 27.55 -34.54 6.94
CA SER A 401 26.94 -34.26 5.63
C SER A 401 25.41 -34.24 5.65
N LYS A 402 24.77 -35.04 6.50
CA LYS A 402 23.30 -35.08 6.61
C LYS A 402 22.73 -33.79 7.19
N VAL A 403 23.38 -33.21 8.21
CA VAL A 403 22.99 -31.91 8.78
C VAL A 403 23.16 -30.80 7.74
N VAL A 404 24.25 -30.85 6.97
CA VAL A 404 24.50 -29.87 5.89
C VAL A 404 23.48 -29.99 4.76
N ASP A 405 23.16 -31.22 4.35
CA ASP A 405 22.18 -31.46 3.29
C ASP A 405 20.77 -31.10 3.73
N ALA A 406 20.41 -31.37 5.00
CA ALA A 406 19.15 -30.89 5.58
C ALA A 406 19.10 -29.35 5.64
N GLY A 407 20.20 -28.70 6.05
CA GLY A 407 20.30 -27.24 6.09
C GLY A 407 20.16 -26.60 4.72
N LYS A 408 20.68 -27.23 3.65
CA LYS A 408 20.52 -26.75 2.27
C LYS A 408 19.06 -26.65 1.83
N VAL A 409 18.20 -27.55 2.31
CA VAL A 409 16.77 -27.51 2.01
C VAL A 409 16.09 -26.28 2.62
N LEU A 410 16.58 -25.81 3.78
CA LEU A 410 16.08 -24.62 4.46
C LEU A 410 16.77 -23.30 4.07
N ILE A 411 17.79 -23.31 3.19
CA ILE A 411 18.48 -22.09 2.73
C ILE A 411 17.51 -21.05 2.15
N ARG A 412 16.42 -21.50 1.53
CA ARG A 412 15.44 -20.64 0.87
C ARG A 412 14.41 -20.03 1.84
N VAL A 413 14.43 -20.49 3.09
CA VAL A 413 13.52 -20.09 4.16
C VAL A 413 14.22 -19.04 5.01
N ASP A 414 13.94 -17.77 4.73
CA ASP A 414 14.41 -16.68 5.58
C ASP A 414 13.54 -16.52 6.84
N ASN A 415 13.93 -15.60 7.72
CA ASN A 415 13.18 -15.33 8.94
C ASN A 415 11.77 -14.79 8.66
N THR A 416 11.55 -14.02 7.59
CA THR A 416 10.24 -13.46 7.24
C THR A 416 9.26 -14.54 6.77
N LYS A 417 9.73 -15.51 5.99
CA LYS A 417 9.01 -16.69 5.53
C LYS A 417 8.69 -17.63 6.69
N SER A 418 9.64 -17.78 7.62
CA SER A 418 9.41 -18.51 8.87
C SER A 418 8.34 -17.84 9.73
N ASP A 419 8.40 -16.51 9.90
CA ASP A 419 7.40 -15.75 10.65
C ASP A 419 6.00 -15.84 10.03
N CYS A 420 5.90 -15.87 8.69
CA CYS A 420 4.64 -16.10 7.98
C CYS A 420 3.99 -17.44 8.36
N ILE A 421 4.77 -18.54 8.35
CA ILE A 421 4.28 -19.86 8.76
C ILE A 421 3.93 -19.88 10.26
N LYS A 422 4.73 -19.22 11.10
CA LYS A 422 4.45 -19.11 12.53
C LYS A 422 3.15 -18.38 12.81
N ASP A 423 2.87 -17.29 12.10
CA ASP A 423 1.61 -16.55 12.24
C ASP A 423 0.41 -17.33 11.67
N PHE A 424 0.62 -18.11 10.61
CA PHE A 424 -0.38 -19.07 10.12
C PHE A 424 -0.75 -20.10 11.19
N VAL A 425 0.25 -20.71 11.84
CA VAL A 425 0.07 -21.71 12.90
C VAL A 425 -0.67 -21.10 14.10
N LYS A 426 -0.34 -19.87 14.51
CA LYS A 426 -1.10 -19.16 15.58
C LYS A 426 -2.57 -18.93 15.22
N CYS A 427 -2.89 -18.83 13.93
CA CYS A 427 -4.26 -18.68 13.44
C CYS A 427 -4.99 -20.02 13.27
N SER A 428 -4.54 -21.09 13.95
CA SER A 428 -5.15 -22.42 13.89
C SER A 428 -6.67 -22.45 14.12
N PRO A 429 -7.31 -21.63 14.98
CA PRO A 429 -8.76 -21.65 15.12
C PRO A 429 -9.49 -21.23 13.83
N LEU A 430 -8.96 -20.22 13.13
CA LEU A 430 -9.51 -19.78 11.84
C LEU A 430 -9.24 -20.84 10.77
N VAL A 431 -8.03 -21.39 10.70
CA VAL A 431 -7.64 -22.40 9.71
C VAL A 431 -8.48 -23.67 9.84
N ASN A 432 -8.64 -24.18 11.06
CA ASN A 432 -9.47 -25.36 11.33
C ASN A 432 -10.94 -25.10 10.98
N TRP A 433 -11.45 -23.91 11.34
CA TRP A 433 -12.79 -23.51 10.95
C TRP A 433 -12.94 -23.49 9.42
N LEU A 434 -12.02 -22.86 8.68
CA LEU A 434 -12.06 -22.81 7.21
C LEU A 434 -12.00 -24.23 6.60
N ARG A 435 -11.15 -25.14 7.10
CA ARG A 435 -11.07 -26.54 6.64
C ARG A 435 -12.36 -27.32 6.84
N GLU A 436 -12.99 -27.17 8.00
CA GLU A 436 -14.23 -27.87 8.33
C GLU A 436 -15.43 -27.31 7.56
N ASN A 437 -15.41 -26.00 7.31
CA ASN A 437 -16.58 -25.25 6.87
C ASN A 437 -16.58 -24.87 5.40
N ILE A 438 -15.44 -24.83 4.73
CA ILE A 438 -15.30 -24.38 3.34
C ILE A 438 -14.43 -25.40 2.60
N LYS A 439 -15.01 -26.11 1.63
CA LYS A 439 -14.31 -27.14 0.85
C LYS A 439 -13.68 -26.54 -0.41
N GLY A 440 -12.74 -25.61 -0.21
CA GLY A 440 -11.88 -25.05 -1.24
C GLY A 440 -12.25 -23.65 -1.73
N THR A 441 -11.46 -23.14 -2.67
CA THR A 441 -11.50 -21.73 -3.12
C THR A 441 -12.80 -21.29 -3.79
N LYS A 442 -13.53 -22.23 -4.42
CA LYS A 442 -14.84 -21.92 -5.02
C LYS A 442 -15.90 -21.61 -3.97
N GLU A 443 -15.95 -22.38 -2.88
CA GLU A 443 -16.88 -22.12 -1.78
C GLU A 443 -16.47 -20.88 -0.98
N LEU A 444 -15.17 -20.60 -0.88
CA LEU A 444 -14.65 -19.36 -0.31
C LEU A 444 -15.16 -18.14 -1.08
N ASN A 445 -15.11 -18.15 -2.42
CA ASN A 445 -15.61 -17.04 -3.23
C ASN A 445 -17.10 -16.80 -3.00
N VAL A 446 -17.89 -17.86 -2.85
CA VAL A 446 -19.32 -17.74 -2.51
C VAL A 446 -19.50 -17.09 -1.13
N LEU A 447 -18.70 -17.47 -0.13
CA LEU A 447 -18.75 -16.84 1.19
C LEU A 447 -18.35 -15.35 1.13
N VAL A 448 -17.37 -15.00 0.31
CA VAL A 448 -16.92 -13.61 0.11
C VAL A 448 -18.02 -12.78 -0.56
N GLU A 449 -18.69 -13.30 -1.59
CA GLU A 449 -19.84 -12.64 -2.20
C GLU A 449 -20.98 -12.41 -1.18
N LEU A 450 -21.26 -13.40 -0.33
CA LEU A 450 -22.25 -13.27 0.73
C LEU A 450 -21.83 -12.26 1.80
N ALA A 451 -20.56 -12.27 2.18
CA ALA A 451 -19.98 -11.32 3.13
C ALA A 451 -20.01 -9.90 2.55
N MET A 452 -19.85 -9.72 1.24
CA MET A 452 -20.03 -8.42 0.57
C MET A 452 -21.47 -7.93 0.58
N ILE A 453 -22.46 -8.84 0.52
CA ILE A 453 -23.88 -8.48 0.61
C ILE A 453 -24.27 -8.12 2.06
N GLN A 454 -23.64 -8.75 3.04
CA GLN A 454 -23.95 -8.56 4.47
C GLN A 454 -23.10 -7.49 5.14
N ALA A 455 -21.91 -7.20 4.62
CA ALA A 455 -21.17 -5.98 4.89
C ALA A 455 -22.01 -4.80 4.42
N GLY A 456 -22.28 -3.83 5.30
CA GLY A 456 -23.03 -2.65 4.91
C GLY A 456 -22.26 -1.77 3.92
N GLU A 457 -22.79 -0.60 3.62
CA GLU A 457 -22.20 0.36 2.67
C GLU A 457 -20.92 1.04 3.18
N THR A 458 -20.36 0.62 4.32
CA THR A 458 -19.18 1.27 4.91
C THR A 458 -17.87 0.70 4.37
N ASP A 459 -16.97 1.57 3.92
CA ASP A 459 -15.65 1.19 3.38
C ASP A 459 -14.88 0.24 4.30
N MET A 460 -15.02 0.40 5.63
CA MET A 460 -14.38 -0.46 6.62
C MET A 460 -14.87 -1.91 6.60
N GLU A 461 -16.15 -2.15 6.30
CA GLU A 461 -16.72 -3.50 6.24
C GLU A 461 -16.39 -4.19 4.91
N VAL A 462 -16.37 -3.43 3.82
CA VAL A 462 -15.90 -3.89 2.51
C VAL A 462 -14.42 -4.28 2.56
N ASP A 463 -13.58 -3.48 3.22
CA ASP A 463 -12.17 -3.79 3.44
C ASP A 463 -11.98 -5.08 4.24
N ARG A 464 -12.81 -5.34 5.26
CA ARG A 464 -12.77 -6.60 6.02
C ARG A 464 -13.03 -7.82 5.14
N VAL A 465 -13.98 -7.72 4.21
CA VAL A 465 -14.28 -8.80 3.27
C VAL A 465 -13.11 -9.02 2.31
N SER A 466 -12.48 -7.95 1.80
CA SER A 466 -11.27 -8.06 0.96
C SER A 466 -10.10 -8.69 1.73
N ILE A 467 -9.90 -8.30 2.99
CA ILE A 467 -8.86 -8.86 3.86
C ILE A 467 -9.06 -10.37 4.08
N LEU A 468 -10.30 -10.81 4.33
CA LEU A 468 -10.65 -12.23 4.44
C LEU A 468 -10.34 -12.98 3.15
N HIS A 469 -10.77 -12.45 2.00
CA HIS A 469 -10.54 -13.04 0.69
C HIS A 469 -9.05 -13.21 0.40
N ASP A 470 -8.27 -12.14 0.54
CA ASP A 470 -6.84 -12.14 0.24
C ASP A 470 -6.07 -13.10 1.16
N ALA A 471 -6.40 -13.10 2.46
CA ALA A 471 -5.78 -14.02 3.41
C ALA A 471 -6.11 -15.49 3.09
N ALA A 472 -7.38 -15.81 2.86
CA ALA A 472 -7.81 -17.18 2.62
C ALA A 472 -7.33 -17.73 1.25
N ILE A 473 -7.18 -16.87 0.23
CA ILE A 473 -6.57 -17.27 -1.06
C ILE A 473 -5.06 -17.40 -0.94
N GLY A 474 -4.37 -16.42 -0.33
CA GLY A 474 -2.91 -16.45 -0.20
C GLY A 474 -2.41 -17.66 0.59
N PHE A 475 -3.18 -18.11 1.59
CA PHE A 475 -2.89 -19.32 2.37
C PHE A 475 -3.62 -20.58 1.87
N ALA A 476 -4.38 -20.53 0.77
CA ALA A 476 -5.15 -21.65 0.25
C ALA A 476 -4.33 -22.96 0.07
N PRO A 477 -3.07 -22.94 -0.41
CA PRO A 477 -2.26 -24.15 -0.53
C PRO A 477 -2.05 -24.84 0.83
N LEU A 478 -1.81 -24.10 1.91
CA LEU A 478 -1.63 -24.67 3.26
C LEU A 478 -2.95 -25.05 3.93
N ILE A 479 -4.03 -24.33 3.62
CA ILE A 479 -5.35 -24.60 4.20
C ILE A 479 -5.98 -25.85 3.59
N TYR A 480 -6.00 -25.97 2.25
CA TYR A 480 -6.81 -26.98 1.57
C TYR A 480 -6.01 -28.15 0.97
N GLU A 481 -4.74 -27.96 0.61
CA GLU A 481 -3.95 -28.99 -0.10
C GLU A 481 -3.04 -29.82 0.83
N VAL A 482 -2.78 -29.35 2.05
CA VAL A 482 -1.95 -30.07 3.03
C VAL A 482 -2.76 -31.19 3.69
N GLN A 483 -2.40 -32.44 3.38
CA GLN A 483 -2.96 -33.65 3.98
C GLN A 483 -2.20 -34.06 5.25
N THR A 484 -2.82 -34.88 6.11
CA THR A 484 -2.23 -35.31 7.40
C THR A 484 -1.00 -36.19 7.22
N ASP A 485 -0.88 -36.94 6.13
CA ASP A 485 0.23 -37.84 5.80
C ASP A 485 1.37 -37.16 5.00
N CYS A 486 1.26 -35.85 4.76
CA CYS A 486 2.22 -35.07 3.98
C CYS A 486 3.64 -35.13 4.55
N ASP A 487 4.62 -35.46 3.69
CA ASP A 487 6.04 -35.44 4.03
C ASP A 487 6.61 -34.01 4.03
N PHE A 488 7.82 -33.82 4.58
CA PHE A 488 8.42 -32.49 4.68
C PHE A 488 8.63 -31.81 3.30
N HIS A 489 8.97 -32.56 2.25
CA HIS A 489 9.22 -31.97 0.93
C HIS A 489 7.93 -31.47 0.28
N GLN A 490 6.84 -32.22 0.41
CA GLN A 490 5.52 -31.81 -0.01
C GLN A 490 5.02 -30.61 0.79
N PHE A 491 5.22 -30.60 2.11
CA PHE A 491 4.85 -29.47 2.96
C PHE A 491 5.64 -28.20 2.59
N LEU A 492 6.94 -28.34 2.37
CA LEU A 492 7.79 -27.23 1.93
C LEU A 492 7.36 -26.69 0.57
N HIS A 493 6.95 -27.56 -0.36
CA HIS A 493 6.42 -27.12 -1.66
C HIS A 493 5.15 -26.27 -1.52
N GLN A 494 4.23 -26.66 -0.62
CA GLN A 494 3.05 -25.84 -0.33
C GLN A 494 3.42 -24.51 0.34
N CYS A 495 4.42 -24.51 1.22
CA CYS A 495 4.96 -23.27 1.81
C CYS A 495 5.56 -22.35 0.73
N GLU A 496 6.27 -22.89 -0.26
CA GLU A 496 6.81 -22.10 -1.38
C GLU A 496 5.71 -21.41 -2.18
N LEU A 497 4.56 -22.06 -2.38
CA LEU A 497 3.41 -21.43 -3.04
C LEU A 497 2.83 -20.26 -2.22
N VAL A 498 2.76 -20.40 -0.90
CA VAL A 498 2.34 -19.32 0.00
C VAL A 498 3.38 -18.20 0.05
N TRP A 499 4.68 -18.52 0.01
CA TRP A 499 5.72 -17.49 -0.03
C TRP A 499 5.72 -16.71 -1.34
N ASN A 500 5.39 -17.33 -2.47
CA ASN A 500 5.17 -16.58 -3.72
C ASN A 500 3.99 -15.60 -3.60
N ALA A 501 2.93 -15.97 -2.87
CA ALA A 501 1.83 -15.05 -2.55
C ALA A 501 2.27 -13.94 -1.58
N LEU A 502 3.13 -14.25 -0.60
CA LEU A 502 3.71 -13.30 0.34
C LEU A 502 4.64 -12.28 -0.35
N ASP A 503 5.40 -12.70 -1.35
CA ASP A 503 6.27 -11.82 -2.13
C ASP A 503 5.44 -10.80 -2.93
N ASN A 504 4.23 -11.18 -3.37
CA ASN A 504 3.26 -10.29 -4.02
C ASN A 504 2.52 -9.40 -3.01
N ASP A 505 2.21 -9.89 -1.80
CA ASP A 505 1.56 -9.14 -0.73
C ASP A 505 2.28 -9.33 0.63
N LYS A 506 3.13 -8.36 0.98
CA LYS A 506 3.90 -8.39 2.24
C LYS A 506 3.03 -8.31 3.50
N HIS A 507 1.78 -7.86 3.39
CA HIS A 507 0.86 -7.74 4.54
C HIS A 507 -0.01 -8.98 4.73
N LEU A 508 0.18 -10.03 3.93
CA LEU A 508 -0.61 -11.26 3.98
C LEU A 508 -0.71 -11.90 5.39
N PRO A 509 0.36 -12.00 6.20
CA PRO A 509 0.26 -12.54 7.56
C PRO A 509 -0.55 -11.63 8.51
N VAL A 510 -0.51 -10.31 8.28
CA VAL A 510 -1.30 -9.34 9.05
C VAL A 510 -2.79 -9.52 8.73
N LYS A 511 -3.12 -9.63 7.44
CA LYS A 511 -4.49 -9.89 6.96
C LYS A 511 -5.09 -11.16 7.57
N LEU A 512 -4.30 -12.24 7.67
CA LEU A 512 -4.74 -13.48 8.32
C LEU A 512 -5.04 -13.29 9.82
N ARG A 513 -4.18 -12.56 10.55
CA ARG A 513 -4.41 -12.27 11.98
C ARG A 513 -5.63 -11.39 12.20
N ASP A 514 -5.86 -10.41 11.34
CA ASP A 514 -7.05 -9.55 11.42
C ASP A 514 -8.33 -10.33 11.09
N THR A 515 -8.27 -11.23 10.12
CA THR A 515 -9.37 -12.17 9.84
C THR A 515 -9.67 -13.07 11.05
N MET A 516 -8.64 -13.58 11.73
CA MET A 516 -8.80 -14.39 12.93
C MET A 516 -9.47 -13.61 14.07
N ARG A 517 -9.15 -12.32 14.25
CA ARG A 517 -9.81 -11.45 15.25
C ARG A 517 -11.31 -11.28 14.97
N HIS A 518 -11.71 -11.38 13.70
CA HIS A 518 -13.09 -11.26 13.25
C HIS A 518 -13.73 -12.62 12.91
N LEU A 519 -13.18 -13.74 13.41
CA LEU A 519 -13.69 -15.09 13.14
C LEU A 519 -15.18 -15.26 13.50
N ASP A 520 -15.64 -14.66 14.60
CA ASP A 520 -17.06 -14.75 15.01
C ASP A 520 -18.00 -14.08 14.01
N TRP A 521 -17.56 -13.00 13.37
CA TRP A 521 -18.30 -12.36 12.29
C TRP A 521 -18.37 -13.27 11.05
N VAL A 522 -17.27 -13.93 10.67
CA VAL A 522 -17.25 -14.89 9.56
C VAL A 522 -18.16 -16.11 9.82
N LYS A 523 -18.18 -16.61 11.06
CA LYS A 523 -19.10 -17.66 11.51
C LYS A 523 -20.56 -17.25 11.35
N MET A 524 -20.91 -16.05 11.81
CA MET A 524 -22.27 -15.53 11.65
C MET A 524 -22.72 -15.46 10.20
N ILE A 525 -21.85 -15.03 9.27
CA ILE A 525 -22.17 -15.00 7.83
C ILE A 525 -22.48 -16.42 7.31
N LYS A 526 -21.65 -17.40 7.68
CA LYS A 526 -21.86 -18.78 7.26
C LYS A 526 -23.15 -19.37 7.84
N ASP A 527 -23.42 -19.16 9.12
CA ASP A 527 -24.61 -19.70 9.78
C ASP A 527 -25.89 -19.04 9.26
N SER A 528 -25.79 -17.79 8.80
CA SER A 528 -26.89 -17.07 8.11
C SER A 528 -27.26 -17.71 6.77
N HIS A 529 -26.33 -18.37 6.09
CA HIS A 529 -26.55 -18.95 4.74
C HIS A 529 -27.61 -20.06 4.72
N GLY A 530 -27.76 -20.83 5.80
CA GLY A 530 -28.77 -21.90 5.88
C GLY A 530 -30.17 -21.44 6.31
N SER A 531 -30.25 -20.37 7.13
CA SER A 531 -31.52 -19.86 7.65
C SER A 531 -32.19 -18.84 6.73
N VAL A 532 -31.41 -18.05 5.98
CA VAL A 532 -31.98 -16.96 5.17
C VAL A 532 -32.66 -17.50 3.91
N GLU A 533 -32.13 -18.53 3.24
CA GLU A 533 -32.75 -19.12 2.04
C GLU A 533 -34.11 -19.78 2.35
N VAL A 534 -34.16 -20.59 3.40
CA VAL A 534 -35.39 -21.29 3.83
C VAL A 534 -36.41 -20.30 4.43
N SER A 535 -35.94 -19.30 5.20
CA SER A 535 -36.82 -18.28 5.77
C SER A 535 -37.38 -17.32 4.71
N SER A 536 -36.58 -16.90 3.72
CA SER A 536 -37.05 -15.95 2.70
C SER A 536 -38.04 -16.62 1.75
N LEU A 537 -37.80 -17.89 1.38
CA LEU A 537 -38.74 -18.67 0.58
C LEU A 537 -40.05 -18.92 1.34
N ALA A 538 -39.98 -19.32 2.62
CA ALA A 538 -41.16 -19.49 3.46
C ALA A 538 -41.95 -18.17 3.65
N GLN A 539 -41.27 -17.03 3.71
CA GLN A 539 -41.91 -15.71 3.71
C GLN A 539 -42.63 -15.43 2.38
N ALA A 540 -42.01 -15.71 1.23
CA ALA A 540 -42.64 -15.55 -0.08
C ALA A 540 -43.89 -16.44 -0.23
N GLU A 541 -43.80 -17.71 0.15
CA GLU A 541 -44.92 -18.66 0.14
C GLU A 541 -46.07 -18.20 1.06
N ALA A 542 -45.74 -17.68 2.26
CA ALA A 542 -46.73 -17.12 3.17
C ALA A 542 -47.41 -15.87 2.59
N ILE A 543 -46.66 -15.01 1.89
CA ILE A 543 -47.22 -13.82 1.24
C ILE A 543 -48.15 -14.22 0.08
N ASN A 544 -47.70 -15.12 -0.80
CA ASN A 544 -48.48 -15.55 -1.97
C ASN A 544 -49.77 -16.30 -1.61
N SER A 545 -49.81 -16.95 -0.45
CA SER A 545 -50.97 -17.73 -0.01
C SER A 545 -51.99 -16.92 0.80
N ARG A 546 -51.55 -15.98 1.63
CA ARG A 546 -52.42 -15.27 2.60
C ARG A 546 -52.14 -13.78 2.75
N GLY A 547 -51.17 -13.22 2.03
CA GLY A 547 -50.82 -11.80 2.06
C GLY A 547 -51.97 -10.89 1.62
N ILE A 548 -52.01 -9.71 2.23
CA ILE A 548 -52.95 -8.62 1.91
C ILE A 548 -52.15 -7.36 1.63
N TYR A 549 -51.96 -7.03 0.35
CA TYR A 549 -51.35 -5.77 -0.05
C TYR A 549 -52.37 -4.65 0.08
N GLN A 550 -51.94 -3.52 0.62
CA GLN A 550 -52.71 -2.28 0.66
C GLN A 550 -51.91 -1.17 -0.01
N VAL A 551 -52.53 -0.46 -0.94
CA VAL A 551 -51.98 0.72 -1.61
C VAL A 551 -52.85 1.94 -1.30
N GLY A 552 -52.22 3.04 -0.89
CA GLY A 552 -52.90 4.29 -0.53
C GLY A 552 -53.22 4.38 0.98
N ASN A 553 -54.22 5.19 1.33
CA ASN A 553 -54.55 5.54 2.73
C ASN A 553 -53.37 6.17 3.51
N VAL A 554 -52.62 7.05 2.84
CA VAL A 554 -51.53 7.78 3.50
C VAL A 554 -52.15 8.86 4.38
N ARG A 555 -51.79 8.86 5.67
CA ARG A 555 -52.32 9.86 6.59
C ARG A 555 -51.85 11.26 6.18
N PRO A 556 -52.65 12.32 6.39
CA PRO A 556 -52.29 13.69 5.98
C PRO A 556 -50.99 14.24 6.58
N ASP A 557 -50.56 13.68 7.72
CA ASP A 557 -49.33 14.03 8.44
C ASP A 557 -48.08 13.33 7.92
N GLN A 558 -48.22 12.35 7.02
CA GLN A 558 -47.11 11.57 6.48
C GLN A 558 -46.79 11.98 5.03
N PRO A 559 -45.50 12.03 4.65
CA PRO A 559 -45.13 12.32 3.27
C PRO A 559 -45.60 11.19 2.36
N LYS A 560 -46.19 11.55 1.22
CA LYS A 560 -46.66 10.62 0.18
C LYS A 560 -45.45 10.03 -0.58
N THR A 561 -44.80 9.05 0.04
CA THR A 561 -43.67 8.29 -0.53
C THR A 561 -44.08 6.83 -0.78
N MET A 562 -43.28 6.09 -1.55
CA MET A 562 -43.50 4.65 -1.81
C MET A 562 -43.63 3.86 -0.49
N GLY A 563 -42.77 4.16 0.49
CA GLY A 563 -42.74 3.46 1.77
C GLY A 563 -44.01 3.60 2.62
N ASN A 564 -44.63 4.77 2.60
CA ASN A 564 -45.87 5.01 3.34
C ASN A 564 -47.13 4.59 2.56
N THR A 565 -47.01 4.44 1.23
CA THR A 565 -48.12 4.12 0.32
C THR A 565 -48.41 2.63 0.24
N ILE A 566 -47.39 1.78 0.37
CA ILE A 566 -47.53 0.32 0.28
C ILE A 566 -47.40 -0.30 1.67
N LYS A 567 -48.38 -1.10 2.07
CA LYS A 567 -48.36 -1.91 3.29
C LYS A 567 -48.75 -3.34 2.96
N LEU A 568 -48.04 -4.33 3.48
CA LEU A 568 -48.43 -5.72 3.36
C LEU A 568 -48.65 -6.32 4.75
N VAL A 569 -49.76 -7.02 4.91
CA VAL A 569 -50.07 -7.75 6.14
C VAL A 569 -50.29 -9.22 5.81
N VAL A 570 -49.65 -10.10 6.57
CA VAL A 570 -49.80 -11.55 6.48
C VAL A 570 -50.52 -12.04 7.73
N PRO A 571 -51.83 -12.36 7.65
CA PRO A 571 -52.62 -12.88 8.78
C PRO A 571 -52.11 -14.25 9.23
N PRO A 572 -52.24 -14.67 10.52
CA PRO A 572 -51.79 -15.97 11.02
C PRO A 572 -52.38 -17.17 10.24
N ASP A 573 -51.68 -18.31 10.20
CA ASP A 573 -52.16 -19.51 9.49
C ASP A 573 -53.29 -20.18 10.29
N PRO A 574 -54.52 -20.26 9.74
CA PRO A 574 -55.65 -20.90 10.41
C PRO A 574 -55.44 -22.40 10.69
N ARG A 575 -54.55 -23.08 9.95
CA ARG A 575 -54.29 -24.53 10.10
C ARG A 575 -53.36 -24.87 11.27
N ALA A 576 -52.65 -23.88 11.82
CA ALA A 576 -51.75 -24.06 12.96
C ALA A 576 -52.51 -24.29 14.30
N TYR A 577 -53.82 -24.02 14.35
CA TYR A 577 -54.63 -24.22 15.56
C TYR A 577 -54.94 -25.69 15.91
N GLY A 578 -54.66 -26.65 15.00
CA GLY A 578 -55.05 -28.06 15.17
C GLY A 578 -53.95 -29.05 15.61
N LYS A 579 -52.69 -28.60 15.73
CA LYS A 579 -51.57 -29.42 16.22
C LYS A 579 -50.78 -28.63 17.27
N ARG A 580 -51.20 -28.67 18.53
CA ARG A 580 -50.42 -28.11 19.66
C ARG A 580 -50.15 -29.21 20.69
N ASN A 581 -48.87 -29.45 20.97
CA ASN A 581 -48.41 -30.15 22.18
C ASN A 581 -48.01 -29.07 23.20
N GLU A 582 -48.24 -29.33 24.49
CA GLU A 582 -48.13 -28.35 25.59
C GLU A 582 -46.69 -27.91 25.96
N GLU A 583 -45.65 -28.30 25.20
CA GLU A 583 -44.24 -28.10 25.60
C GLU A 583 -43.46 -27.03 24.82
N ASP A 584 -44.02 -26.38 23.79
CA ASP A 584 -43.31 -25.32 23.05
C ASP A 584 -43.54 -23.94 23.69
N VAL A 585 -42.79 -23.67 24.76
CA VAL A 585 -42.79 -22.43 25.53
C VAL A 585 -41.79 -21.42 24.96
N ASP A 586 -41.92 -20.97 23.69
CA ASP A 586 -41.27 -19.69 23.27
C ASP A 586 -41.71 -19.09 21.91
N PHE A 587 -43.02 -19.04 21.58
CA PHE A 587 -43.45 -18.31 20.37
C PHE A 587 -44.59 -17.31 20.63
N GLN A 588 -44.19 -16.05 20.76
CA GLN A 588 -44.98 -14.91 20.33
C GLN A 588 -45.24 -15.03 18.83
N ASP A 589 -46.45 -15.39 18.40
CA ASP A 589 -47.28 -14.51 17.55
C ASP A 589 -48.55 -15.21 17.05
N ASP A 590 -49.65 -15.00 17.77
CA ASP A 590 -51.01 -15.01 17.21
C ASP A 590 -51.30 -13.67 16.48
N ARG A 591 -50.28 -12.86 16.18
CA ARG A 591 -50.43 -11.54 15.56
C ARG A 591 -50.15 -11.58 14.06
N PRO A 592 -50.87 -10.76 13.27
CA PRO A 592 -50.55 -10.59 11.86
C PRO A 592 -49.15 -9.96 11.69
N VAL A 593 -48.37 -10.49 10.74
CA VAL A 593 -47.03 -9.98 10.44
C VAL A 593 -47.14 -8.83 9.45
N GLU A 594 -46.64 -7.66 9.82
CA GLU A 594 -46.62 -6.46 8.97
C GLU A 594 -45.27 -6.30 8.26
N TYR A 595 -45.30 -6.09 6.94
CA TYR A 595 -44.15 -5.83 6.11
C TYR A 595 -44.20 -4.39 5.59
N THR A 596 -43.11 -3.65 5.81
CA THR A 596 -42.88 -2.34 5.21
C THR A 596 -42.34 -2.50 3.78
N PHE A 597 -42.47 -1.47 2.95
CA PHE A 597 -41.92 -1.47 1.60
C PHE A 597 -40.42 -1.82 1.56
N GLU A 598 -39.62 -1.29 2.48
CA GLU A 598 -38.18 -1.59 2.58
C GLU A 598 -37.92 -3.07 2.85
N LYS A 599 -38.69 -3.69 3.76
CA LYS A 599 -38.60 -5.13 4.04
C LYS A 599 -39.00 -5.98 2.83
N LEU A 600 -39.99 -5.53 2.05
CA LEU A 600 -40.40 -6.23 0.83
C LEU A 600 -39.37 -6.10 -0.28
N ASN A 601 -38.73 -4.94 -0.43
CA ASN A 601 -37.67 -4.72 -1.40
C ASN A 601 -36.39 -5.51 -1.04
N ASP A 602 -36.07 -5.60 0.25
CA ASP A 602 -35.01 -6.46 0.78
C ASP A 602 -35.34 -7.95 0.54
N LEU A 603 -36.58 -8.37 0.82
CA LEU A 603 -37.04 -9.74 0.53
C LEU A 603 -36.95 -10.05 -0.98
N GLN A 604 -37.38 -9.14 -1.85
CA GLN A 604 -37.24 -9.27 -3.30
C GLN A 604 -35.77 -9.43 -3.70
N SER A 605 -34.87 -8.59 -3.17
CA SER A 605 -33.43 -8.65 -3.46
C SER A 605 -32.82 -9.98 -3.02
N LYS A 606 -33.17 -10.47 -1.82
CA LYS A 606 -32.77 -11.78 -1.29
C LYS A 606 -33.25 -12.92 -2.19
N LEU A 607 -34.52 -12.90 -2.60
CA LEU A 607 -35.10 -13.94 -3.45
C LEU A 607 -34.49 -13.95 -4.86
N MET A 608 -34.18 -12.79 -5.43
CA MET A 608 -33.53 -12.69 -6.74
C MET A 608 -32.11 -13.29 -6.75
N LEU A 609 -31.37 -13.20 -5.64
CA LEU A 609 -30.06 -13.83 -5.48
C LEU A 609 -30.16 -15.35 -5.31
N VAL A 610 -31.17 -15.82 -4.57
CA VAL A 610 -31.39 -17.25 -4.26
C VAL A 610 -31.98 -18.00 -5.47
N ALA A 611 -32.82 -17.34 -6.29
CA ALA A 611 -33.46 -17.93 -7.47
C ALA A 611 -32.46 -18.49 -8.50
N GLY A 612 -31.25 -17.94 -8.59
CA GLY A 612 -30.17 -18.44 -9.45
C GLY A 612 -29.62 -19.81 -9.04
N LYS A 613 -29.76 -20.21 -7.76
CA LYS A 613 -29.23 -21.48 -7.20
C LYS A 613 -30.32 -22.54 -6.97
N VAL A 614 -31.58 -22.14 -6.74
CA VAL A 614 -32.72 -23.04 -6.42
C VAL A 614 -33.40 -23.63 -7.68
N GLY A 615 -32.83 -23.43 -8.86
CA GLY A 615 -33.35 -23.89 -10.16
C GLY A 615 -33.46 -25.42 -10.39
N LYS A 616 -33.55 -26.24 -9.34
CA LYS A 616 -33.77 -27.70 -9.44
C LYS A 616 -35.13 -28.17 -8.90
N VAL A 617 -35.95 -27.28 -8.30
CA VAL A 617 -37.29 -27.62 -7.83
C VAL A 617 -38.30 -26.62 -8.42
N ASP A 618 -39.10 -27.07 -9.39
CA ASP A 618 -40.02 -26.22 -10.18
C ASP A 618 -40.97 -25.38 -9.31
N HIS A 619 -41.37 -25.91 -8.15
CA HIS A 619 -42.30 -25.24 -7.22
C HIS A 619 -41.70 -23.97 -6.57
N SER A 620 -40.43 -24.01 -6.14
CA SER A 620 -39.82 -22.87 -5.44
C SER A 620 -39.60 -21.69 -6.38
N LYS A 621 -39.34 -21.96 -7.66
CA LYS A 621 -39.21 -20.92 -8.68
C LYS A 621 -40.54 -20.23 -8.96
N ALA A 622 -41.63 -21.01 -9.10
CA ALA A 622 -42.96 -20.45 -9.34
C ALA A 622 -43.43 -19.52 -8.20
N GLU A 623 -43.11 -19.85 -6.95
CA GLU A 623 -43.45 -18.99 -5.79
C GLU A 623 -42.65 -17.68 -5.78
N VAL A 624 -41.36 -17.72 -6.15
CA VAL A 624 -40.56 -16.50 -6.26
C VAL A 624 -41.07 -15.61 -7.41
N ASP A 625 -41.29 -16.19 -8.60
CA ASP A 625 -41.76 -15.48 -9.78
C ASP A 625 -43.12 -14.80 -9.49
N LYS A 626 -44.05 -15.51 -8.85
CA LYS A 626 -45.37 -14.98 -8.46
C LYS A 626 -45.26 -13.82 -7.47
N PHE A 627 -44.38 -13.92 -6.46
CA PHE A 627 -44.19 -12.82 -5.50
C PHE A 627 -43.64 -11.57 -6.20
N VAL A 628 -42.61 -11.74 -7.05
CA VAL A 628 -41.97 -10.64 -7.79
C VAL A 628 -42.97 -9.96 -8.73
N GLU A 629 -43.74 -10.74 -9.48
CA GLU A 629 -44.73 -10.22 -10.43
C GLU A 629 -45.81 -9.38 -9.73
N VAL A 630 -46.38 -9.90 -8.63
CA VAL A 630 -47.41 -9.19 -7.87
C VAL A 630 -46.83 -7.94 -7.21
N PHE A 631 -45.64 -8.03 -6.60
CA PHE A 631 -45.02 -6.89 -5.92
C PHE A 631 -44.63 -5.77 -6.89
N ASP A 632 -44.09 -6.11 -8.07
CA ASP A 632 -43.77 -5.13 -9.11
C ASP A 632 -45.03 -4.44 -9.64
N ALA A 633 -46.12 -5.19 -9.84
CA ALA A 633 -47.41 -4.63 -10.24
C ALA A 633 -47.97 -3.66 -9.16
N ILE A 634 -47.87 -4.02 -7.88
CA ILE A 634 -48.22 -3.13 -6.75
C ILE A 634 -47.33 -1.88 -6.74
N GLY A 635 -46.03 -2.04 -7.00
CA GLY A 635 -45.08 -0.94 -7.13
C GLY A 635 -45.44 0.04 -8.25
N ARG A 636 -45.85 -0.48 -9.42
CA ARG A 636 -46.35 0.33 -10.54
C ARG A 636 -47.62 1.09 -10.17
N LEU A 637 -48.58 0.41 -9.54
CA LEU A 637 -49.83 1.02 -9.08
C LEU A 637 -49.59 2.16 -8.09
N ALA A 638 -48.71 1.95 -7.10
CA ALA A 638 -48.36 2.97 -6.13
C ALA A 638 -47.72 4.19 -6.80
N LYS A 639 -46.85 4.00 -7.80
CA LYS A 639 -46.28 5.11 -8.59
C LYS A 639 -47.36 5.88 -9.36
N ALA A 640 -48.30 5.19 -10.00
CA ALA A 640 -49.41 5.85 -10.70
C ALA A 640 -50.30 6.66 -9.73
N TYR A 641 -50.63 6.08 -8.58
CA TYR A 641 -51.35 6.77 -7.50
C TYR A 641 -50.63 8.04 -7.02
N LEU A 642 -49.32 7.94 -6.76
CA LEU A 642 -48.51 9.09 -6.32
C LEU A 642 -48.47 10.20 -7.38
N LYS A 643 -48.37 9.84 -8.67
CA LYS A 643 -48.42 10.81 -9.78
C LYS A 643 -49.75 11.57 -9.81
N ILE A 644 -50.89 10.88 -9.66
CA ILE A 644 -52.21 11.51 -9.62
C ILE A 644 -52.36 12.41 -8.39
N CYS A 645 -51.87 11.97 -7.23
CA CYS A 645 -51.85 12.79 -6.02
C CYS A 645 -51.00 14.07 -6.20
N ALA A 646 -49.80 13.96 -6.78
CA ALA A 646 -48.94 15.10 -7.06
C ALA A 646 -49.55 16.05 -8.12
N ALA A 647 -50.35 15.50 -9.05
CA ALA A 647 -51.15 16.28 -9.99
C ALA A 647 -52.38 16.95 -9.35
N GLY A 648 -52.63 16.76 -8.06
CA GLY A 648 -53.64 17.52 -7.30
C GLY A 648 -55.09 17.11 -7.57
N SER A 649 -55.32 15.86 -8.00
CA SER A 649 -56.67 15.31 -8.07
C SER A 649 -57.20 14.99 -6.67
N VAL A 650 -58.34 15.60 -6.32
CA VAL A 650 -58.93 15.49 -4.97
C VAL A 650 -59.61 14.14 -4.75
N LEU A 651 -60.09 13.49 -5.82
CA LEU A 651 -60.78 12.20 -5.75
C LEU A 651 -59.92 11.10 -5.12
N PHE A 652 -58.60 11.15 -5.34
CA PHE A 652 -57.66 10.12 -4.89
C PHE A 652 -57.00 10.43 -3.54
N ASN A 653 -57.38 11.50 -2.85
CA ASN A 653 -56.75 11.87 -1.58
C ASN A 653 -56.91 10.78 -0.51
N ASP A 654 -58.11 10.25 -0.35
CA ASP A 654 -58.43 9.18 0.62
C ASP A 654 -58.65 7.82 -0.06
N TRP A 655 -58.13 7.66 -1.28
CA TRP A 655 -58.24 6.41 -2.01
C TRP A 655 -57.36 5.31 -1.41
N THR A 656 -57.93 4.11 -1.35
CA THR A 656 -57.28 2.92 -0.80
C THR A 656 -57.67 1.71 -1.65
N SER A 657 -56.70 0.85 -1.96
CA SER A 657 -56.96 -0.45 -2.58
C SER A 657 -56.32 -1.57 -1.75
N LYS A 658 -57.01 -2.69 -1.65
CA LYS A 658 -56.56 -3.91 -0.96
C LYS A 658 -56.61 -5.10 -1.92
N PHE A 659 -55.50 -5.81 -2.03
CA PHE A 659 -55.34 -7.00 -2.86
C PHE A 659 -55.08 -8.21 -1.98
N PHE A 660 -55.90 -9.25 -2.16
CA PHE A 660 -55.84 -10.48 -1.39
C PHE A 660 -55.16 -11.56 -2.24
N CYS A 661 -54.00 -12.02 -1.80
CA CYS A 661 -53.28 -13.11 -2.47
C CYS A 661 -54.00 -14.46 -2.33
N ASP A 662 -54.83 -14.60 -1.29
CA ASP A 662 -55.71 -15.76 -1.08
C ASP A 662 -56.91 -15.75 -2.05
N LEU A 663 -56.79 -16.51 -3.14
CA LEU A 663 -57.82 -16.66 -4.17
C LEU A 663 -59.02 -17.52 -3.73
N THR A 664 -59.00 -18.11 -2.52
CA THR A 664 -60.17 -18.83 -1.99
C THR A 664 -61.28 -17.88 -1.53
N LYS A 665 -60.93 -16.61 -1.28
CA LYS A 665 -61.88 -15.58 -0.86
C LYS A 665 -62.87 -15.19 -1.99
N PRO A 666 -64.06 -14.69 -1.64
CA PRO A 666 -65.06 -14.28 -2.64
C PRO A 666 -64.66 -13.06 -3.48
N TRP A 667 -63.65 -12.31 -3.06
CA TRP A 667 -63.10 -11.13 -3.72
C TRP A 667 -61.57 -11.14 -3.62
N SER A 668 -60.92 -10.72 -4.70
CA SER A 668 -59.45 -10.58 -4.82
C SER A 668 -59.00 -9.14 -4.62
N THR A 669 -59.86 -8.17 -4.92
CA THR A 669 -59.54 -6.74 -4.87
C THR A 669 -60.68 -5.97 -4.22
N ILE A 670 -60.36 -5.04 -3.32
CA ILE A 670 -61.30 -4.08 -2.74
C ILE A 670 -60.75 -2.67 -2.97
N ILE A 671 -61.56 -1.78 -3.53
CA ILE A 671 -61.20 -0.38 -3.75
C ILE A 671 -62.21 0.50 -3.00
N SER A 672 -61.68 1.43 -2.20
CA SER A 672 -62.46 2.42 -1.47
C SER A 672 -61.92 3.81 -1.76
N PHE A 673 -62.81 4.78 -1.89
CA PHE A 673 -62.48 6.19 -2.10
C PHE A 673 -62.55 7.01 -0.80
N GLY A 674 -62.47 6.36 0.37
CA GLY A 674 -62.25 6.93 1.72
C GLY A 674 -63.33 7.86 2.28
N LEU A 675 -64.06 8.51 1.40
CA LEU A 675 -65.08 9.49 1.66
C LEU A 675 -66.51 8.93 1.44
N ALA A 676 -66.60 7.65 1.03
CA ALA A 676 -67.84 6.91 0.79
C ALA A 676 -67.86 5.60 1.59
N GLU A 677 -69.01 5.22 2.14
CA GLU A 677 -69.19 3.95 2.87
C GLU A 677 -69.16 2.71 1.96
N GLN A 678 -69.27 2.90 0.64
CA GLN A 678 -69.36 1.82 -0.34
C GLN A 678 -68.01 1.50 -0.97
N GLU A 679 -67.78 0.22 -1.28
CA GLU A 679 -66.53 -0.29 -1.83
C GLU A 679 -66.78 -1.00 -3.17
N LEU A 680 -65.86 -0.83 -4.12
CA LEU A 680 -65.84 -1.64 -5.34
C LEU A 680 -65.07 -2.94 -5.08
N ARG A 681 -65.58 -4.05 -5.61
CA ARG A 681 -65.00 -5.39 -5.36
C ARG A 681 -64.71 -6.11 -6.67
N GLY A 682 -63.45 -6.49 -6.87
CA GLY A 682 -63.02 -7.39 -7.92
C GLY A 682 -63.19 -8.84 -7.50
N LYS A 683 -63.79 -9.67 -8.36
CA LYS A 683 -63.90 -11.13 -8.14
C LYS A 683 -62.66 -11.82 -8.68
N PRO A 684 -62.11 -12.85 -8.02
CA PRO A 684 -60.99 -13.61 -8.58
C PRO A 684 -61.44 -14.34 -9.85
N ASP A 685 -60.66 -14.24 -10.93
CA ASP A 685 -60.85 -15.11 -12.09
C ASP A 685 -60.34 -16.52 -11.72
N ARG A 686 -61.26 -17.49 -11.66
CA ARG A 686 -60.96 -18.88 -11.26
C ARG A 686 -60.53 -19.75 -12.44
N LEU A 687 -60.56 -19.22 -13.66
CA LEU A 687 -60.21 -19.93 -14.89
C LEU A 687 -58.80 -19.59 -15.40
N GLN A 688 -58.17 -18.53 -14.89
CA GLN A 688 -56.79 -18.13 -15.20
C GLN A 688 -55.93 -18.13 -13.92
N GLU A 689 -54.77 -18.81 -13.95
CA GLU A 689 -53.80 -18.80 -12.83
C GLU A 689 -53.24 -17.38 -12.54
N GLU A 690 -53.34 -16.45 -13.50
CA GLU A 690 -52.87 -15.05 -13.45
C GLU A 690 -53.95 -14.03 -13.00
N GLY A 691 -55.00 -14.49 -12.30
CA GLY A 691 -56.19 -13.66 -12.03
C GLY A 691 -55.94 -12.40 -11.17
N LEU A 692 -54.97 -12.40 -10.26
CA LEU A 692 -54.67 -11.24 -9.41
C LEU A 692 -53.76 -10.20 -10.12
N SER A 693 -52.69 -10.66 -10.77
CA SER A 693 -51.76 -9.79 -11.50
C SER A 693 -52.47 -9.02 -12.62
N THR A 694 -53.39 -9.69 -13.34
CA THR A 694 -54.19 -9.06 -14.40
C THR A 694 -55.06 -7.93 -13.86
N GLN A 695 -55.70 -8.12 -12.70
CA GLN A 695 -56.51 -7.07 -12.07
C GLN A 695 -55.69 -5.88 -11.59
N ILE A 696 -54.51 -6.13 -11.02
CA ILE A 696 -53.60 -5.05 -10.62
C ILE A 696 -53.15 -4.28 -11.87
N ARG A 697 -52.83 -4.98 -12.96
CA ARG A 697 -52.43 -4.37 -14.23
C ARG A 697 -53.54 -3.51 -14.85
N GLU A 698 -54.77 -4.02 -14.92
CA GLU A 698 -55.93 -3.26 -15.39
C GLU A 698 -56.15 -2.00 -14.56
N LEU A 699 -55.99 -2.09 -13.24
CA LEU A 699 -56.09 -0.93 -12.36
C LEU A 699 -54.92 0.04 -12.56
N CYS A 700 -53.70 -0.44 -12.80
CA CYS A 700 -52.57 0.41 -13.16
C CYS A 700 -52.86 1.22 -14.42
N GLU A 701 -53.31 0.55 -15.49
CA GLU A 701 -53.69 1.18 -16.76
C GLU A 701 -54.80 2.23 -16.53
N PHE A 702 -55.83 1.89 -15.75
CA PHE A 702 -56.88 2.83 -15.38
C PHE A 702 -56.34 4.08 -14.66
N MET A 703 -55.47 3.90 -13.65
CA MET A 703 -54.88 5.01 -12.90
C MET A 703 -53.97 5.87 -13.80
N GLU A 704 -53.21 5.26 -14.70
CA GLU A 704 -52.38 5.97 -15.68
C GLU A 704 -53.24 6.79 -16.66
N ASN A 705 -54.34 6.25 -17.15
CA ASN A 705 -55.29 6.99 -18.00
C ASN A 705 -55.92 8.16 -17.22
N CYS A 706 -56.32 7.93 -15.96
CA CYS A 706 -56.84 9.00 -15.10
C CYS A 706 -55.81 10.13 -14.91
N TYR A 707 -54.53 9.78 -14.76
CA TYR A 707 -53.46 10.77 -14.66
C TYR A 707 -53.34 11.61 -15.93
N GLU A 708 -53.33 10.99 -17.11
CA GLU A 708 -53.24 11.70 -18.39
C GLU A 708 -54.44 12.61 -18.65
N ASP A 709 -55.65 12.11 -18.43
CA ASP A 709 -56.88 12.90 -18.57
C ASP A 709 -56.87 14.10 -17.62
N TRP A 710 -56.44 13.90 -16.38
CA TRP A 710 -56.32 14.96 -15.39
C TRP A 710 -55.29 16.01 -15.79
N LEU A 711 -54.12 15.61 -16.29
CA LEU A 711 -53.13 16.57 -16.80
C LEU A 711 -53.66 17.39 -17.96
N LYS A 712 -54.31 16.77 -18.95
CA LYS A 712 -54.94 17.47 -20.08
C LYS A 712 -55.98 18.48 -19.60
N TYR A 713 -56.78 18.11 -18.59
CA TYR A 713 -57.74 19.03 -17.98
C TYR A 713 -57.05 20.21 -17.28
N ILE A 714 -56.02 19.97 -16.46
CA ILE A 714 -55.26 21.03 -15.78
C ILE A 714 -54.60 21.97 -16.79
N GLU A 715 -54.00 21.43 -17.85
CA GLU A 715 -53.39 22.19 -18.92
C GLU A 715 -54.43 23.09 -19.62
N LYS A 716 -55.59 22.53 -19.99
CA LYS A 716 -56.70 23.31 -20.56
C LYS A 716 -57.10 24.45 -19.63
N GLN A 717 -57.29 24.20 -18.34
CA GLN A 717 -57.67 25.23 -17.37
C GLN A 717 -56.58 26.31 -17.20
N ARG A 718 -55.30 25.92 -17.16
CA ARG A 718 -54.16 26.85 -17.08
C ARG A 718 -54.01 27.72 -18.32
N CYS A 719 -54.40 27.22 -19.50
CA CYS A 719 -54.46 28.00 -20.74
C CYS A 719 -55.64 28.96 -20.74
N SER A 720 -56.80 28.55 -20.21
CA SER A 720 -57.99 29.40 -20.10
C SER A 720 -57.86 30.51 -19.05
N TYR A 721 -57.17 30.24 -17.93
CA TYR A 721 -56.99 31.18 -16.82
C TYR A 721 -55.50 31.33 -16.49
N TYR A 722 -54.90 32.42 -16.99
CA TYR A 722 -53.47 32.65 -16.88
C TYR A 722 -52.99 32.73 -15.42
N GLU A 723 -53.82 33.28 -14.53
CA GLU A 723 -53.49 33.50 -13.11
C GLU A 723 -53.30 32.20 -12.32
N LEU A 724 -53.82 31.06 -12.82
CA LEU A 724 -53.50 29.76 -12.25
C LEU A 724 -52.00 29.43 -12.34
N ASN A 725 -51.29 30.00 -13.33
CA ASN A 725 -49.86 29.76 -13.56
C ASN A 725 -48.92 30.39 -12.53
N PHE A 726 -49.44 31.23 -11.63
CA PHE A 726 -48.68 31.70 -10.48
C PHE A 726 -48.51 30.65 -9.38
N PHE A 727 -49.31 29.58 -9.41
CA PHE A 727 -49.38 28.59 -8.35
C PHE A 727 -48.99 27.21 -8.84
N THR A 728 -48.21 26.51 -8.01
CA THR A 728 -47.97 25.07 -8.20
C THR A 728 -49.26 24.29 -8.00
N THR A 729 -49.30 23.06 -8.47
CA THR A 729 -50.48 22.20 -8.35
C THR A 729 -50.89 21.95 -6.89
N GLU A 730 -49.93 21.79 -5.98
CA GLU A 730 -50.20 21.67 -4.54
C GLU A 730 -50.81 22.95 -3.96
N GLN A 731 -50.27 24.11 -4.35
CA GLN A 731 -50.80 25.41 -3.95
C GLN A 731 -52.23 25.62 -4.46
N LEU A 732 -52.53 25.17 -5.68
CA LEU A 732 -53.90 25.20 -6.22
C LEU A 732 -54.85 24.32 -5.40
N VAL A 733 -54.45 23.13 -4.97
CA VAL A 733 -55.29 22.27 -4.10
C VAL A 733 -55.56 22.96 -2.77
N ILE A 734 -54.54 23.60 -2.16
CA ILE A 734 -54.71 24.37 -0.92
C ILE A 734 -55.67 25.54 -1.15
N LEU A 735 -55.49 26.34 -2.20
CA LEU A 735 -56.35 27.46 -2.52
C LEU A 735 -57.80 27.00 -2.78
N ARG A 736 -58.01 25.93 -3.53
CA ARG A 736 -59.35 25.36 -3.78
C ARG A 736 -60.07 25.00 -2.48
N ARG A 737 -59.35 24.42 -1.52
CA ARG A 737 -59.89 24.04 -0.20
C ARG A 737 -60.15 25.26 0.69
N GLU A 738 -59.19 26.16 0.82
CA GLU A 738 -59.30 27.30 1.72
C GLU A 738 -60.28 28.36 1.19
N MET A 739 -60.35 28.57 -0.12
CA MET A 739 -61.28 29.50 -0.75
C MET A 739 -62.72 28.97 -0.73
N ALA A 740 -62.93 27.65 -0.74
CA ALA A 740 -64.27 27.07 -0.53
C ALA A 740 -64.86 27.46 0.84
N LYS A 741 -64.02 27.57 1.88
CA LYS A 741 -64.44 27.98 3.23
C LYS A 741 -65.00 29.41 3.30
N LEU A 742 -64.70 30.27 2.33
CA LEU A 742 -65.24 31.63 2.28
C LEU A 742 -66.76 31.66 2.10
N GLY A 743 -67.33 30.63 1.48
CA GLY A 743 -68.75 30.51 1.23
C GLY A 743 -69.54 29.70 2.27
N LEU A 744 -68.88 29.18 3.31
CA LEU A 744 -69.51 28.40 4.37
C LEU A 744 -69.67 29.24 5.64
N GLU A 745 -70.89 29.33 6.16
CA GLU A 745 -71.18 30.03 7.43
C GLU A 745 -70.34 29.47 8.59
N GLY A 746 -69.69 30.36 9.35
CA GLY A 746 -68.92 29.99 10.54
C GLY A 746 -67.49 29.49 10.29
N GLN A 747 -67.08 29.25 9.04
CA GLN A 747 -65.70 28.87 8.71
C GLN A 747 -64.84 30.10 8.32
N ARG A 748 -63.55 30.04 8.65
CA ARG A 748 -62.56 31.06 8.24
C ARG A 748 -61.42 30.38 7.48
N PRO A 749 -61.03 30.89 6.30
CA PRO A 749 -59.81 30.43 5.63
C PRO A 749 -58.57 30.70 6.47
N SER A 750 -57.51 29.93 6.24
CA SER A 750 -56.20 30.19 6.85
C SER A 750 -55.62 31.54 6.42
N ASP A 751 -54.99 32.28 7.36
CA ASP A 751 -54.31 33.54 7.05
C ASP A 751 -53.14 33.38 6.06
N LEU A 752 -52.66 32.15 5.86
CA LEU A 752 -51.60 31.82 4.91
C LEU A 752 -52.00 32.02 3.42
N ILE A 753 -53.31 32.14 3.12
CA ILE A 753 -53.74 32.39 1.73
C ILE A 753 -53.41 33.81 1.26
N TYR A 754 -53.42 34.82 2.14
CA TYR A 754 -53.22 36.21 1.74
C TYR A 754 -51.79 36.48 1.25
N PRO A 755 -50.73 35.97 1.91
CA PRO A 755 -49.38 35.99 1.35
C PRO A 755 -49.26 35.27 0.01
N MET A 756 -49.94 34.13 -0.18
CA MET A 756 -49.92 33.41 -1.46
C MET A 756 -50.54 34.24 -2.59
N LEU A 757 -51.65 34.93 -2.31
CA LEU A 757 -52.36 35.75 -3.30
C LEU A 757 -51.68 37.10 -3.60
N HIS A 758 -50.61 37.45 -2.88
CA HIS A 758 -49.88 38.71 -3.07
C HIS A 758 -49.40 38.91 -4.53
N ASN A 759 -48.99 37.82 -5.20
CA ASN A 759 -48.54 37.86 -6.60
C ASN A 759 -49.67 38.16 -7.61
N VAL A 760 -50.93 37.95 -7.21
CA VAL A 760 -52.11 38.21 -8.03
C VAL A 760 -52.64 39.61 -7.75
N LYS A 761 -52.76 39.97 -6.47
CA LYS A 761 -53.14 41.31 -6.00
C LYS A 761 -52.42 41.62 -4.69
N ALA A 762 -51.72 42.74 -4.66
CA ALA A 762 -51.04 43.21 -3.47
C ALA A 762 -52.06 43.57 -2.37
N ASN A 763 -51.73 43.22 -1.13
CA ASN A 763 -52.58 43.48 0.06
C ASN A 763 -54.03 42.98 -0.11
N SER A 764 -54.20 41.75 -0.61
CA SER A 764 -55.51 41.11 -0.72
C SER A 764 -56.21 41.02 0.64
N THR A 765 -57.46 41.49 0.72
CA THR A 765 -58.28 41.44 1.95
C THR A 765 -59.40 40.41 1.83
N LYS A 766 -59.98 39.99 2.96
CA LYS A 766 -61.16 39.09 2.94
C LYS A 766 -62.31 39.65 2.10
N GLN A 767 -62.53 40.96 2.13
CA GLN A 767 -63.59 41.62 1.36
C GLN A 767 -63.35 41.53 -0.15
N ASP A 768 -62.09 41.67 -0.58
CA ASP A 768 -61.72 41.48 -1.99
C ASP A 768 -62.06 40.06 -2.45
N LEU A 769 -61.72 39.04 -1.65
CA LEU A 769 -62.00 37.65 -1.97
C LEU A 769 -63.51 37.35 -2.03
N LEU A 770 -64.31 37.91 -1.12
CA LEU A 770 -65.78 37.77 -1.14
C LEU A 770 -66.40 38.44 -2.37
N LYS A 771 -65.91 39.64 -2.75
CA LYS A 771 -66.37 40.35 -3.94
C LYS A 771 -66.08 39.54 -5.21
N VAL A 772 -64.84 39.09 -5.34
CA VAL A 772 -64.37 38.26 -6.45
C VAL A 772 -65.12 36.94 -6.54
N MET A 773 -65.40 36.31 -5.40
CA MET A 773 -66.22 35.11 -5.33
C MET A 773 -67.60 35.38 -5.92
N LYS A 774 -68.30 36.43 -5.46
CA LYS A 774 -69.61 36.81 -5.99
C LYS A 774 -69.60 37.02 -7.51
N THR A 775 -68.60 37.74 -8.04
CA THR A 775 -68.49 38.00 -9.48
C THR A 775 -68.23 36.71 -10.27
N ALA A 776 -67.30 35.86 -9.82
CA ALA A 776 -67.00 34.59 -10.49
C ALA A 776 -68.23 33.66 -10.57
N VAL A 777 -69.06 33.65 -9.51
CA VAL A 777 -70.32 32.90 -9.48
C VAL A 777 -71.33 33.42 -10.50
N GLN A 778 -71.45 34.73 -10.65
CA GLN A 778 -72.35 35.35 -11.63
C GLN A 778 -71.89 35.04 -13.06
N ASP A 779 -70.61 35.21 -13.36
CA ASP A 779 -70.03 34.91 -14.67
C ASP A 779 -70.24 33.44 -15.06
N LEU A 780 -70.10 32.50 -14.12
CA LEU A 780 -70.38 31.08 -14.38
C LEU A 780 -71.84 30.80 -14.68
N GLN A 781 -72.77 31.42 -13.96
CA GLN A 781 -74.20 31.27 -14.23
C GLN A 781 -74.58 31.83 -15.60
N GLU A 782 -73.93 32.89 -16.05
CA GLU A 782 -74.11 33.43 -17.40
C GLU A 782 -73.50 32.51 -18.46
N MET A 783 -72.29 31.98 -18.22
CA MET A 783 -71.64 31.01 -19.11
C MET A 783 -72.40 29.68 -19.20
N GLU A 784 -73.02 29.21 -18.12
CA GLU A 784 -73.88 28.01 -18.13
C GLU A 784 -75.17 28.26 -18.92
N LYS A 785 -75.78 29.45 -18.80
CA LYS A 785 -76.94 29.82 -19.62
C LYS A 785 -76.59 29.88 -21.09
N GLN A 786 -75.43 30.44 -21.45
CA GLN A 786 -74.94 30.50 -22.82
C GLN A 786 -74.69 29.09 -23.38
N ARG A 787 -73.97 28.23 -22.64
CA ARG A 787 -73.75 26.81 -23.02
C ARG A 787 -75.06 26.06 -23.24
N ASN A 788 -76.04 26.21 -22.34
CA ASN A 788 -77.34 25.56 -22.49
C ASN A 788 -78.16 26.09 -23.68
N THR A 789 -77.90 27.32 -24.13
CA THR A 789 -78.57 27.91 -25.30
C THR A 789 -77.90 27.46 -26.60
N GLU A 790 -76.57 27.32 -26.61
CA GLU A 790 -75.79 26.79 -27.73
C GLU A 790 -76.07 25.29 -27.96
N GLU A 791 -76.13 24.48 -26.89
CA GLU A 791 -76.51 23.06 -26.97
C GLU A 791 -77.97 22.85 -27.45
N GLN A 792 -78.86 23.81 -27.21
CA GLN A 792 -80.22 23.80 -27.75
C GLN A 792 -80.28 24.17 -29.24
N ASN A 793 -79.39 25.05 -29.71
CA ASN A 793 -79.29 25.44 -31.12
C ASN A 793 -78.64 24.35 -31.98
N ASP A 794 -77.65 23.63 -31.44
CA ASP A 794 -77.01 22.50 -32.15
C ASP A 794 -77.95 21.29 -32.29
N ALA A 795 -78.94 21.13 -31.40
CA ALA A 795 -79.94 20.06 -31.48
C ALA A 795 -81.03 20.30 -32.56
N GLU A 796 -81.22 21.54 -33.05
CA GLU A 796 -82.20 21.88 -34.09
C GLU A 796 -81.64 21.80 -35.53
N MET A 797 -80.33 21.56 -35.71
CA MET A 797 -79.65 21.60 -37.03
C MET A 797 -79.10 20.25 -37.51
N THR A 798 -79.70 19.12 -37.13
CA THR A 798 -79.30 17.78 -37.64
C THR A 798 -80.48 16.92 -38.06
N GLU A 799 -81.09 17.22 -39.21
CA GLU A 799 -81.67 16.20 -40.10
C GLU A 799 -80.97 16.30 -41.47
N GLU A 800 -80.57 15.14 -42.01
CA GLU A 800 -79.82 14.87 -43.27
C GLU A 800 -78.27 14.75 -43.20
N LEU A 801 -77.80 13.58 -42.69
CA LEU A 801 -76.77 12.62 -43.20
C LEU A 801 -75.51 13.10 -44.00
N PRO A 802 -74.40 12.31 -44.12
CA PRO A 802 -73.84 11.21 -43.32
C PRO A 802 -72.28 11.24 -43.11
N TYR A 803 -71.82 10.47 -42.11
CA TYR A 803 -70.53 9.74 -42.01
C TYR A 803 -69.20 10.44 -42.39
N ALA A 804 -68.44 10.79 -41.35
CA ALA A 804 -67.02 11.17 -41.45
C ALA A 804 -66.16 9.96 -41.88
N SER A 805 -65.58 10.07 -43.07
CA SER A 805 -64.37 9.38 -43.52
C SER A 805 -63.38 10.47 -43.90
N GLU A 806 -62.18 10.41 -43.33
CA GLU A 806 -60.91 10.94 -43.85
C GLU A 806 -60.93 12.34 -44.51
N MET A 807 -60.28 13.30 -43.85
CA MET A 807 -59.91 14.61 -44.42
C MET A 807 -59.27 14.49 -45.83
N PRO A 808 -59.81 15.15 -46.86
CA PRO A 808 -59.06 15.50 -48.06
C PRO A 808 -58.55 16.95 -47.98
N ASP A 809 -57.26 17.12 -48.25
CA ASP A 809 -56.61 18.40 -48.55
C ASP A 809 -57.14 18.97 -49.88
N ASP A 810 -58.20 19.78 -49.87
CA ASP A 810 -58.58 20.58 -51.05
C ASP A 810 -57.92 21.97 -51.00
N VAL A 811 -56.72 22.01 -51.61
CA VAL A 811 -55.90 23.22 -51.85
C VAL A 811 -56.68 24.30 -52.63
N GLU A 812 -57.73 23.91 -53.36
CA GLU A 812 -58.48 24.77 -54.27
C GLU A 812 -59.40 25.80 -53.55
N GLU A 813 -60.01 25.46 -52.41
CA GLU A 813 -60.87 26.39 -51.65
C GLU A 813 -60.05 27.45 -50.89
N LYS A 814 -58.91 27.04 -50.32
CA LYS A 814 -57.98 27.99 -49.67
C LYS A 814 -57.46 29.02 -50.66
N GLN A 815 -57.15 28.59 -51.88
CA GLN A 815 -56.63 29.47 -52.93
C GLN A 815 -57.69 30.46 -53.43
N LYS A 816 -58.96 30.06 -53.49
CA LYS A 816 -60.09 30.97 -53.82
C LYS A 816 -60.30 32.03 -52.73
N VAL A 817 -60.26 31.65 -51.46
CA VAL A 817 -60.38 32.58 -50.31
C VAL A 817 -59.21 33.58 -50.30
N GLU A 818 -57.99 33.11 -50.55
CA GLU A 818 -56.80 33.96 -50.57
C GLU A 818 -56.82 34.93 -51.76
N THR A 819 -57.22 34.47 -52.95
CA THR A 819 -57.39 35.32 -54.15
C THR A 819 -58.49 36.38 -53.95
N PHE A 820 -59.59 36.03 -53.28
CA PHE A 820 -60.67 36.96 -52.96
C PHE A 820 -60.21 38.07 -52.00
N LEU A 821 -59.53 37.71 -50.91
CA LEU A 821 -59.04 38.68 -49.93
C LEU A 821 -57.98 39.61 -50.53
N GLU A 822 -57.13 39.09 -51.42
CA GLU A 822 -56.09 39.87 -52.08
C GLU A 822 -56.69 40.86 -53.10
N ALA A 823 -57.68 40.45 -53.89
CA ALA A 823 -58.38 41.34 -54.82
C ALA A 823 -59.14 42.48 -54.13
N VAL A 824 -59.78 42.21 -52.98
CA VAL A 824 -60.46 43.25 -52.18
C VAL A 824 -59.46 44.24 -51.56
N LYS A 825 -58.27 43.74 -51.18
CA LYS A 825 -57.17 44.56 -50.64
C LYS A 825 -56.52 45.43 -51.72
N GLU A 826 -56.34 44.92 -52.95
CA GLU A 826 -55.85 45.68 -54.10
C GLU A 826 -56.82 46.80 -54.53
N ALA A 827 -58.14 46.60 -54.35
CA ALA A 827 -59.15 47.64 -54.56
C ALA A 827 -59.15 48.76 -53.50
N GLY A 828 -58.30 48.65 -52.46
CA GLY A 828 -58.09 49.70 -51.45
C GLY A 828 -58.95 49.56 -50.19
N TYR A 829 -59.65 48.44 -50.00
CA TYR A 829 -60.48 48.19 -48.82
C TYR A 829 -59.69 47.46 -47.69
N PRO A 830 -59.97 47.76 -46.41
CA PRO A 830 -59.29 47.20 -45.25
C PRO A 830 -59.75 45.76 -44.97
N GLU A 831 -58.84 44.96 -44.44
CA GLU A 831 -58.97 43.51 -44.26
C GLU A 831 -60.20 43.09 -43.44
N ASN A 832 -60.60 43.90 -42.44
CA ASN A 832 -61.79 43.65 -41.64
C ASN A 832 -63.09 43.74 -42.45
N LEU A 833 -63.16 44.63 -43.43
CA LEU A 833 -64.32 44.74 -44.33
C LEU A 833 -64.31 43.62 -45.37
N ALA A 834 -63.11 43.20 -45.82
CA ALA A 834 -62.95 42.07 -46.73
C ALA A 834 -63.41 40.74 -46.11
N LEU A 835 -63.11 40.52 -44.82
CA LEU A 835 -63.59 39.34 -44.08
C LEU A 835 -65.12 39.36 -43.90
N MET A 836 -65.72 40.55 -43.70
CA MET A 836 -67.17 40.70 -43.63
C MET A 836 -67.84 40.43 -44.99
N ALA A 837 -67.23 40.88 -46.09
CA ALA A 837 -67.70 40.58 -47.44
C ALA A 837 -67.61 39.09 -47.75
N LEU A 838 -66.50 38.44 -47.37
CA LEU A 838 -66.28 37.01 -47.53
C LEU A 838 -67.34 36.18 -46.77
N GLN A 839 -67.72 36.60 -45.56
CA GLN A 839 -68.76 35.94 -44.76
C GLN A 839 -70.17 36.05 -45.37
N ASN A 840 -70.46 37.13 -46.12
CA ASN A 840 -71.79 37.38 -46.65
C ASN A 840 -71.97 36.95 -48.12
N CYS A 841 -70.90 37.01 -48.93
CA CYS A 841 -70.95 36.73 -50.37
C CYS A 841 -70.26 35.41 -50.76
N GLY A 842 -69.36 34.89 -49.91
CA GLY A 842 -68.55 33.71 -50.22
C GLY A 842 -67.36 34.00 -51.15
N PRO A 843 -66.42 33.05 -51.31
CA PRO A 843 -65.17 33.26 -52.07
C PRO A 843 -65.29 33.08 -53.59
N GLU A 844 -66.45 32.69 -54.12
CA GLU A 844 -66.58 32.29 -55.54
C GLU A 844 -66.74 33.47 -56.52
N ASP A 845 -67.29 34.60 -56.08
CA ASP A 845 -67.52 35.80 -56.90
C ASP A 845 -66.89 37.05 -56.26
N VAL A 846 -65.70 37.41 -56.75
CA VAL A 846 -64.92 38.57 -56.27
C VAL A 846 -65.61 39.89 -56.61
N ASP A 847 -66.33 39.96 -57.74
CA ASP A 847 -67.00 41.19 -58.17
C ASP A 847 -68.19 41.50 -57.25
N GLU A 848 -68.93 40.47 -56.81
CA GLU A 848 -69.99 40.60 -55.81
C GLU A 848 -69.44 41.04 -54.44
N GLY A 849 -68.30 40.48 -54.02
CA GLY A 849 -67.60 40.90 -52.80
C GLY A 849 -67.12 42.36 -52.81
N LEU A 850 -66.63 42.84 -53.97
CA LEU A 850 -66.22 44.23 -54.16
C LEU A 850 -67.42 45.19 -54.18
N LEU A 851 -68.53 44.80 -54.82
CA LEU A 851 -69.79 45.55 -54.78
C LEU A 851 -70.32 45.67 -53.35
N TRP A 852 -70.28 44.58 -52.59
CA TRP A 852 -70.70 44.58 -51.19
C TRP A 852 -69.81 45.50 -50.34
N CYS A 853 -68.49 45.48 -50.55
CA CYS A 853 -67.58 46.42 -49.87
C CYS A 853 -67.87 47.88 -50.24
N MET A 854 -68.18 48.16 -51.51
CA MET A 854 -68.50 49.51 -51.99
C MET A 854 -69.81 50.04 -51.39
N ASP A 855 -70.87 49.23 -51.37
CA ASP A 855 -72.18 49.61 -50.82
C ASP A 855 -72.14 49.83 -49.30
N ASN A 856 -71.23 49.13 -48.61
CA ASN A 856 -71.10 49.18 -47.16
C ASN A 856 -69.93 50.04 -46.65
N TRP A 857 -69.17 50.66 -47.56
CA TRP A 857 -67.98 51.46 -47.23
C TRP A 857 -68.29 52.64 -46.32
N ASP A 858 -69.36 53.39 -46.63
CA ASP A 858 -69.76 54.57 -45.85
C ASP A 858 -70.29 54.19 -44.45
N ALA A 859 -70.88 53.00 -44.29
CA ALA A 859 -71.35 52.50 -43.00
C ALA A 859 -70.16 52.00 -42.15
N PHE A 860 -69.17 51.39 -42.78
CA PHE A 860 -67.92 50.96 -42.14
C PHE A 860 -67.09 52.15 -41.64
N GLN A 861 -66.90 53.20 -42.46
CA GLN A 861 -66.18 54.41 -42.06
C GLN A 861 -66.86 55.17 -40.91
N ARG A 862 -68.19 55.08 -40.82
CA ARG A 862 -68.99 55.66 -39.71
C ARG A 862 -69.03 54.77 -38.46
N GLY A 863 -68.34 53.62 -38.47
CA GLY A 863 -68.27 52.69 -37.34
C GLY A 863 -69.58 51.97 -37.04
N GLN A 864 -70.52 51.93 -37.99
CA GLN A 864 -71.82 51.26 -37.86
C GLN A 864 -71.75 49.77 -38.24
N LEU A 865 -70.65 49.35 -38.87
CA LEU A 865 -70.27 47.95 -39.07
C LEU A 865 -69.06 47.68 -38.16
N GLN A 866 -69.23 46.86 -37.12
CA GLN A 866 -68.15 46.41 -36.25
C GLN A 866 -68.20 44.88 -36.15
N ALA A 867 -67.02 44.24 -36.22
CA ALA A 867 -66.88 42.83 -35.90
C ALA A 867 -67.14 42.64 -34.41
N THR A 868 -68.02 41.70 -34.07
CA THR A 868 -68.46 41.40 -32.70
C THR A 868 -67.27 41.02 -31.84
N THR A 869 -66.81 41.97 -31.01
CA THR A 869 -65.97 41.71 -29.85
C THR A 869 -66.71 42.26 -28.63
N CYS A 870 -67.19 41.35 -27.79
CA CYS A 870 -67.97 41.65 -26.60
C CYS A 870 -67.13 42.45 -25.59
N THR A 871 -67.59 43.65 -25.25
CA THR A 871 -67.23 44.36 -24.00
C THR A 871 -68.53 44.83 -23.34
N PRO A 872 -68.78 44.51 -22.05
CA PRO A 872 -69.82 45.20 -21.28
C PRO A 872 -69.26 46.42 -20.55
N ALA A 873 -70.06 47.48 -20.56
CA ALA A 873 -69.84 48.77 -19.97
C ALA A 873 -69.76 48.74 -18.43
N GLY A 874 -68.93 49.62 -17.86
CA GLY A 874 -68.89 49.90 -16.44
C GLY A 874 -70.14 50.66 -15.98
N GLN A 875 -70.80 50.13 -14.96
CA GLN A 875 -71.69 50.90 -14.08
C GLN A 875 -71.41 50.49 -12.64
N ASP A 876 -70.92 51.46 -11.85
CA ASP A 876 -70.81 51.39 -10.41
C ASP A 876 -72.20 51.13 -9.79
N HIS A 877 -72.39 49.94 -9.23
CA HIS A 877 -73.46 49.66 -8.28
C HIS A 877 -72.83 49.22 -6.96
N GLN A 878 -73.01 50.06 -5.95
CA GLN A 878 -72.75 49.76 -4.56
C GLN A 878 -73.84 48.77 -4.10
N VAL A 879 -73.46 47.53 -3.77
CA VAL A 879 -74.40 46.48 -3.35
C VAL A 879 -74.14 46.12 -1.90
N ASP A 880 -75.21 46.17 -1.10
CA ASP A 880 -75.30 45.78 0.30
C ASP A 880 -74.85 44.32 0.55
N ILE A 881 -74.21 44.10 1.69
CA ILE A 881 -73.44 42.90 2.05
C ILE A 881 -74.34 41.73 2.55
N GLU A 882 -75.65 41.94 2.72
CA GLU A 882 -76.55 40.91 3.30
C GLU A 882 -77.03 39.82 2.32
N GLU A 883 -76.78 39.95 1.01
CA GLU A 883 -77.27 38.98 0.01
C GLU A 883 -76.26 37.86 -0.34
N VAL A 884 -75.08 37.85 0.32
CA VAL A 884 -73.97 36.91 0.03
C VAL A 884 -74.26 35.49 0.52
N ASP A 885 -75.05 35.34 1.60
CA ASP A 885 -75.32 34.03 2.24
C ASP A 885 -76.13 33.06 1.35
N LEU A 886 -76.92 33.57 0.40
CA LEU A 886 -77.80 32.74 -0.44
C LEU A 886 -77.12 32.25 -1.73
N THR A 887 -76.01 32.85 -2.15
CA THR A 887 -75.39 32.59 -3.48
C THR A 887 -74.40 31.43 -3.51
N PHE A 888 -73.58 31.21 -2.48
CA PHE A 888 -72.67 30.05 -2.45
C PHE A 888 -73.39 28.77 -2.03
N ALA A 889 -74.35 28.88 -1.11
CA ALA A 889 -75.22 27.77 -0.69
C ALA A 889 -76.01 27.14 -1.86
N ARG A 890 -76.13 27.84 -3.00
CA ARG A 890 -76.77 27.34 -4.24
C ARG A 890 -75.80 26.69 -5.23
N LEU A 891 -74.50 26.99 -5.17
CA LEU A 891 -73.47 26.40 -6.04
C LEU A 891 -72.92 25.08 -5.51
N SER A 892 -72.78 24.96 -4.20
CA SER A 892 -72.60 23.66 -3.57
C SER A 892 -73.98 23.07 -3.32
N ALA A 893 -74.30 21.90 -3.86
CA ALA A 893 -75.51 21.17 -3.49
C ALA A 893 -75.52 20.70 -2.01
N GLY A 894 -74.77 21.34 -1.11
CA GLY A 894 -74.49 20.85 0.25
C GLY A 894 -73.68 19.55 0.28
N MET A 895 -73.24 19.06 -0.88
CA MET A 895 -72.53 17.79 -0.99
C MET A 895 -71.03 18.02 -0.79
N SER A 896 -70.46 17.26 0.15
CA SER A 896 -69.00 17.14 0.34
C SER A 896 -68.38 16.37 -0.83
N MET A 897 -67.06 16.44 -0.99
CA MET A 897 -66.37 15.53 -1.93
C MET A 897 -66.72 14.05 -1.62
N GLY A 898 -66.97 13.73 -0.36
CA GLY A 898 -67.36 12.39 0.04
C GLY A 898 -68.76 11.98 -0.33
N THR A 899 -69.71 12.88 -0.13
CA THR A 899 -71.09 12.66 -0.56
C THR A 899 -71.15 12.51 -2.08
N LEU A 900 -70.37 13.29 -2.82
CA LEU A 900 -70.25 13.14 -4.27
C LEU A 900 -69.63 11.79 -4.66
N ALA A 901 -68.51 11.39 -4.03
CA ALA A 901 -67.89 10.09 -4.29
C ALA A 901 -68.86 8.92 -3.98
N ALA A 902 -69.65 9.02 -2.90
CA ALA A 902 -70.65 8.03 -2.53
C ALA A 902 -71.81 7.96 -3.53
N GLU A 903 -72.30 9.11 -4.01
CA GLU A 903 -73.34 9.17 -5.04
C GLU A 903 -72.84 8.58 -6.37
N LEU A 904 -71.61 8.91 -6.78
CA LEU A 904 -70.97 8.35 -7.96
C LEU A 904 -70.89 6.82 -7.85
N LEU A 905 -70.41 6.30 -6.71
CA LEU A 905 -70.34 4.86 -6.44
C LEU A 905 -71.72 4.19 -6.46
N GLN A 906 -72.75 4.80 -5.86
CA GLN A 906 -74.13 4.28 -5.89
C GLN A 906 -74.67 4.20 -7.32
N SER A 907 -74.41 5.23 -8.13
CA SER A 907 -74.86 5.29 -9.52
C SER A 907 -74.21 4.19 -10.38
N THR A 908 -72.92 3.94 -10.18
CA THR A 908 -72.17 2.88 -10.87
C THR A 908 -72.62 1.49 -10.43
N LEU A 909 -72.84 1.28 -9.13
CA LEU A 909 -73.29 -0.02 -8.58
C LEU A 909 -74.75 -0.34 -8.95
N GLY A 910 -75.60 0.67 -9.11
CA GLY A 910 -77.03 0.52 -9.40
C GLY A 910 -77.36 0.16 -10.85
N LYS A 911 -76.50 0.48 -11.83
CA LYS A 911 -76.83 0.36 -13.26
C LYS A 911 -76.49 -0.98 -13.90
N LYS A 912 -75.47 -1.73 -13.43
CA LYS A 912 -75.10 -3.05 -13.98
C LYS A 912 -74.40 -3.97 -12.97
N GLN A 913 -75.11 -4.96 -12.45
CA GLN A 913 -74.56 -5.97 -11.52
C GLN A 913 -73.59 -7.00 -12.16
N LYS A 914 -73.24 -6.84 -13.45
CA LYS A 914 -72.46 -7.81 -14.26
C LYS A 914 -71.24 -7.22 -15.00
N SER A 915 -70.91 -5.94 -14.85
CA SER A 915 -69.72 -5.33 -15.49
C SER A 915 -68.43 -5.67 -14.75
N SER A 916 -67.29 -5.62 -15.45
CA SER A 916 -65.97 -5.86 -14.85
C SER A 916 -65.59 -4.73 -13.87
N LEU A 917 -64.61 -4.97 -12.98
CA LEU A 917 -64.12 -3.92 -12.07
C LEU A 917 -63.59 -2.71 -12.85
N LYS A 918 -62.92 -2.96 -13.99
CA LYS A 918 -62.40 -1.93 -14.89
C LYS A 918 -63.52 -1.05 -15.45
N ASP A 919 -64.59 -1.66 -15.98
CA ASP A 919 -65.74 -0.90 -16.52
C ASP A 919 -66.40 -0.01 -15.44
N GLN A 920 -66.50 -0.51 -14.20
CA GLN A 920 -67.06 0.26 -13.08
C GLN A 920 -66.18 1.46 -12.72
N LEU A 921 -64.86 1.29 -12.76
CA LEU A 921 -63.90 2.36 -12.52
C LEU A 921 -63.92 3.40 -13.64
N GLU A 922 -63.97 2.99 -14.90
CA GLU A 922 -64.09 3.88 -16.06
C GLU A 922 -65.40 4.68 -16.04
N GLU A 923 -66.53 4.06 -15.69
CA GLU A 923 -67.82 4.76 -15.52
C GLU A 923 -67.75 5.77 -14.36
N LEU A 924 -67.16 5.38 -13.22
CA LEU A 924 -66.98 6.29 -12.08
C LEU A 924 -66.12 7.49 -12.46
N TRP A 925 -65.01 7.25 -13.16
CA TRP A 925 -64.12 8.31 -13.62
C TRP A 925 -64.81 9.24 -14.61
N GLY A 926 -65.53 8.71 -15.60
CA GLY A 926 -66.30 9.49 -16.55
C GLY A 926 -67.36 10.37 -15.88
N ASN A 927 -68.10 9.81 -14.91
CA ASN A 927 -69.09 10.57 -14.14
C ASN A 927 -68.45 11.65 -13.25
N PHE A 928 -67.28 11.38 -12.66
CA PHE A 928 -66.51 12.39 -11.93
C PHE A 928 -66.02 13.50 -12.88
N PHE A 929 -65.46 13.15 -14.04
CA PHE A 929 -64.99 14.10 -15.03
C PHE A 929 -66.12 14.98 -15.57
N GLY A 930 -67.31 14.42 -15.79
CA GLY A 930 -68.49 15.21 -16.17
C GLY A 930 -68.93 16.24 -15.11
N LYS A 931 -68.58 16.01 -13.83
CA LYS A 931 -68.84 16.93 -12.71
C LYS A 931 -67.60 17.73 -12.27
N VAL A 932 -66.45 17.60 -12.95
CA VAL A 932 -65.19 18.22 -12.49
C VAL A 932 -65.22 19.76 -12.51
N ALA A 933 -66.04 20.32 -13.39
CA ALA A 933 -66.26 21.77 -13.51
C ALA A 933 -67.10 22.34 -12.36
N THR A 934 -67.86 21.50 -11.64
CA THR A 934 -68.71 21.95 -10.53
C THR A 934 -67.93 21.96 -9.22
N SER A 935 -68.17 22.98 -8.41
CA SER A 935 -67.57 23.08 -7.07
C SER A 935 -68.34 22.20 -6.08
N VAL A 936 -67.63 21.61 -5.13
CA VAL A 936 -68.25 20.95 -3.97
C VAL A 936 -68.03 21.78 -2.71
N SER A 937 -68.73 21.45 -1.62
CA SER A 937 -68.65 22.24 -0.38
C SER A 937 -67.23 22.34 0.21
N ASP A 938 -66.40 21.31 0.05
CA ASP A 938 -65.03 21.29 0.63
C ASP A 938 -63.95 21.80 -0.33
N TYR A 939 -64.22 21.88 -1.64
CA TYR A 939 -63.25 22.23 -2.67
C TYR A 939 -63.92 22.96 -3.84
N LEU A 940 -63.37 24.12 -4.21
CA LEU A 940 -63.73 24.78 -5.46
C LEU A 940 -63.25 23.98 -6.68
N SER A 941 -64.00 24.06 -7.78
CA SER A 941 -63.50 23.59 -9.07
C SER A 941 -62.35 24.48 -9.56
N ILE A 942 -61.54 23.95 -10.48
CA ILE A 942 -60.37 24.67 -11.00
C ILE A 942 -60.82 25.87 -11.85
N GLU A 943 -61.94 25.71 -12.57
CA GLU A 943 -62.57 26.78 -13.33
C GLU A 943 -63.06 27.92 -12.43
N HIS A 944 -63.73 27.58 -11.31
CA HIS A 944 -64.16 28.58 -10.32
C HIS A 944 -62.96 29.32 -9.73
N LEU A 945 -61.90 28.60 -9.33
CA LEU A 945 -60.70 29.25 -8.81
C LEU A 945 -60.02 30.13 -9.87
N GLY A 946 -59.93 29.67 -11.12
CA GLY A 946 -59.35 30.42 -12.24
C GLY A 946 -60.05 31.76 -12.46
N LEU A 947 -61.39 31.75 -12.51
CA LEU A 947 -62.20 32.97 -12.62
C LEU A 947 -61.99 33.89 -11.42
N MET A 948 -62.01 33.34 -10.20
CA MET A 948 -61.75 34.14 -9.01
C MET A 948 -60.38 34.83 -9.08
N LEU A 949 -59.33 34.10 -9.44
CA LEU A 949 -57.99 34.69 -9.56
C LEU A 949 -57.92 35.75 -10.68
N ALA A 950 -58.59 35.53 -11.81
CA ALA A 950 -58.67 36.50 -12.90
C ALA A 950 -59.39 37.79 -12.49
N HIS A 951 -60.51 37.69 -11.76
CA HIS A 951 -61.18 38.87 -11.20
C HIS A 951 -60.35 39.56 -10.13
N LEU A 952 -59.64 38.80 -9.29
CA LEU A 952 -58.75 39.35 -8.27
C LEU A 952 -57.62 40.15 -8.91
N ALA A 953 -57.02 39.65 -10.01
CA ALA A 953 -56.01 40.37 -10.78
C ALA A 953 -56.55 41.67 -11.40
N ARG A 954 -57.81 41.70 -11.84
CA ARG A 954 -58.46 42.94 -12.36
C ARG A 954 -58.66 44.01 -11.29
N LEU A 955 -58.70 43.64 -10.01
CA LEU A 955 -58.77 44.59 -8.90
C LEU A 955 -57.41 45.21 -8.56
N GLU A 956 -56.30 44.73 -9.15
CA GLU A 956 -54.99 45.33 -8.98
C GLU A 956 -54.90 46.64 -9.81
N PRO A 957 -54.72 47.80 -9.17
CA PRO A 957 -54.69 49.08 -9.88
C PRO A 957 -53.41 49.28 -10.70
N VAL A 958 -52.33 48.55 -10.40
CA VAL A 958 -51.02 48.74 -11.03
C VAL A 958 -50.79 47.70 -12.12
N LYS A 959 -50.82 48.14 -13.39
CA LYS A 959 -50.32 47.32 -14.51
C LYS A 959 -48.81 47.51 -14.65
N LEU A 960 -48.06 46.42 -14.53
CA LEU A 960 -46.61 46.39 -14.68
C LEU A 960 -46.23 46.34 -16.17
N GLU A 961 -45.98 47.51 -16.76
CA GLU A 961 -45.39 47.60 -18.10
C GLU A 961 -43.86 47.57 -18.01
N ARG A 962 -43.23 46.56 -18.63
CA ARG A 962 -41.77 46.46 -18.71
C ARG A 962 -41.30 46.86 -20.10
N THR A 963 -40.35 47.80 -20.17
CA THR A 963 -39.70 48.16 -21.43
C THR A 963 -38.79 47.03 -21.89
N PHE A 964 -38.96 46.55 -23.12
CA PHE A 964 -38.15 45.47 -23.68
C PHE A 964 -36.90 46.04 -24.38
N PRO A 965 -35.68 45.57 -24.07
CA PRO A 965 -34.47 46.02 -24.75
C PRO A 965 -34.37 45.48 -26.19
N GLU A 966 -35.02 46.16 -27.13
CA GLU A 966 -35.06 45.76 -28.56
C GLU A 966 -33.69 45.84 -29.25
N THR A 967 -32.72 46.53 -28.66
CA THR A 967 -31.37 46.70 -29.23
C THR A 967 -30.54 45.42 -29.21
N CYS A 968 -30.85 44.48 -28.32
CA CYS A 968 -30.05 43.26 -28.12
C CYS A 968 -30.89 41.99 -27.95
N LEU A 969 -32.21 42.10 -27.78
CA LEU A 969 -33.12 40.98 -27.59
C LEU A 969 -34.24 41.00 -28.63
N GLN A 970 -34.72 39.82 -29.02
CA GLN A 970 -35.83 39.66 -29.96
C GLN A 970 -37.12 39.32 -29.19
N LYS A 971 -38.17 40.12 -29.41
CA LYS A 971 -39.50 39.88 -28.82
C LYS A 971 -40.16 38.65 -29.47
N GLY A 972 -40.82 37.83 -28.67
CA GLY A 972 -41.54 36.63 -29.14
C GLY A 972 -40.67 35.39 -29.41
N ARG A 973 -39.38 35.42 -29.06
CA ARG A 973 -38.46 34.27 -29.16
C ARG A 973 -37.65 34.09 -27.86
N PRO A 974 -37.17 32.87 -27.54
CA PRO A 974 -36.25 32.67 -26.42
C PRO A 974 -34.96 33.49 -26.61
N ASN A 975 -34.55 34.22 -25.58
CA ASN A 975 -33.33 35.03 -25.59
C ASN A 975 -32.30 34.42 -24.61
N LEU A 976 -31.38 33.61 -25.11
CA LEU A 976 -30.31 33.00 -24.30
C LEU A 976 -29.18 34.02 -24.08
N LEU A 977 -28.92 34.37 -22.82
CA LEU A 977 -27.79 35.19 -22.40
C LEU A 977 -26.78 34.31 -21.67
N VAL A 978 -25.63 34.05 -22.29
CA VAL A 978 -24.53 33.34 -21.64
C VAL A 978 -23.62 34.38 -21.01
N CYS A 979 -23.68 34.50 -19.69
CA CYS A 979 -22.82 35.38 -18.91
C CYS A 979 -21.80 34.52 -18.13
N PRO A 980 -20.59 35.04 -17.86
CA PRO A 980 -19.71 34.45 -16.86
C PRO A 980 -20.42 34.42 -15.49
N GLN A 981 -19.95 33.53 -14.61
CA GLN A 981 -20.57 33.28 -13.30
C GLN A 981 -20.39 34.46 -12.32
N ASP A 982 -19.58 35.44 -12.70
CA ASP A 982 -19.20 36.64 -11.93
C ASP A 982 -20.00 37.87 -12.35
#